data_AF-A0A357IZ14-F1
#
_entry.id   AF-A0A357IZ14-F1
#
_cell.length_a   1.000
_cell.length_b   1.000
_cell.length_c   1.000
_cell.angle_alpha   90.00
_cell.angle_beta   90.00
_cell.angle_gamma   90.00
#
_symmetry.space_group_name_H-M   'P 1'
#
loop_
_entity.id
_entity.type
_entity.pdbx_description
1 polymer ?
#
loop_
_entity_poly.entity_id
_entity_poly.type
_entity_poly.pdbx_seq_one_letter_code
_entity_poly.pdbx_strand_id
1 'polypeptide(L)'
;AAGHNAFAIVAIWKPMLRSLFHPEASGDVMQLVHLYQEFSWGRDYSYWKQGQRVHGTARLERISWKPSGKEIHVRGQLQDQKHETILQFKAGFLIRGEKGSEIQEIHRPESFEFMPWDEAALDLLGSLNYLTTGRLLAGASVLVRPKVCNIRKLKDGSSHWIVQGALLQKGIHVGTIDLDGQGSGLSPLEKILDLMPVLTIKHPLEKPVLLFSERDRSPATLQAYAKASQDWNPIHTDDLSAKEAGFQSPIVHGMWTSARVLDSLVRNVAGGDASRIRLQKSNFLAPLYPDQEFFIRVYHTGNLEGQQELEVDVITTEGEQVYRGSAFVDQVATAYVFTGQGSQSQGMGMQLYENHPAARKVWDEAEEVTTRELGFSILDIVRNNPEEIRIGQEVFRHPAGILNLTQFTQVGLVAKAMADWSILKENGLLKSDAAFAGHSLGEYAALASQGILPLQSVIRIVYHRGLTMQSLVERDSEGNSPYRMTVVLGNRKAGLTEERIHQIVEEVRTNSKLPLEIVNFNIRDRQYSVTGHIDAVAILEEELRKVSGGHKTFVRIPGIDVPFHSGILLPGVPAFREVLEQNLQSVQGLDQLDGRYIPNLVARPFSLKPEFLRLVEEKTGSRFEAIRKGKVSDGQARKELLIELLAYQFAQPVLWIQTQEYLLQEMAIRRIIDIGARGDLAGMARQTLRQLDLPHSVDVLHVEEDQARVFQQTEDAQDLYEEHLAALKRTEQSQMLEGENLRNEARHSSSPGSDELTMVDTDSGSRVGSSAEVDAAASPSTGESSRSQSTVDSASLASGENHRSVPAKIGSSASGDFTLDAKDGLMALLSWKAEMRPDQVKDSETIDELFGGNSSKRNQVLADLATEFNTSELEGVQEKKILDVIELLRKKVSYSGPGPYLRAVFESFLKEYMPPGRSRTDVLDYLRSRSAPEGLVLLATIRFPLMARSGQSTRDGALGSMPLERRFSSKEQAEQWMQQALHSLAGEKGISLAVESAENSGVAIDSAALAELEAKYFGLNGSFARLLRASSQHILGKDPFAPLIVRDHLTANHSN
;
A
#
# COMPACT_ATOMS: atom_id res chain seq x y z
N ALA A 1 -17.69 4.69 12.90
CA ALA A 1 -16.26 5.01 12.74
C ALA A 1 -16.04 6.13 11.71
N ALA A 2 -16.65 6.08 10.52
CA ALA A 2 -16.42 7.02 9.40
C ALA A 2 -16.48 8.53 9.69
N GLY A 3 -17.28 8.97 10.66
CA GLY A 3 -17.69 10.37 10.80
C GLY A 3 -16.65 11.39 11.29
N HIS A 4 -15.35 11.06 11.27
CA HIS A 4 -14.31 11.93 11.83
C HIS A 4 -13.83 13.01 10.84
N ASN A 5 -13.03 12.67 9.83
CA ASN A 5 -12.48 13.71 8.93
C ASN A 5 -13.58 14.46 8.14
N ALA A 6 -14.68 13.78 7.78
CA ALA A 6 -15.84 14.40 7.14
C ALA A 6 -16.54 15.46 8.01
N PHE A 7 -16.41 15.43 9.34
CA PHE A 7 -17.01 16.45 10.23
C PHE A 7 -16.41 17.85 9.99
N ALA A 8 -15.18 17.94 9.48
CA ALA A 8 -14.54 19.21 9.20
C ALA A 8 -15.35 20.08 8.21
N ILE A 9 -16.08 19.47 7.27
CA ILE A 9 -16.99 20.13 6.33
C ILE A 9 -17.98 21.03 7.08
N VAL A 10 -18.58 20.52 8.16
CA VAL A 10 -19.57 21.23 8.98
C VAL A 10 -18.94 22.44 9.70
N ALA A 11 -17.70 22.29 10.16
CA ALA A 11 -16.97 23.34 10.87
C ALA A 11 -16.50 24.49 9.96
N ILE A 12 -16.18 24.21 8.68
CA ILE A 12 -15.71 25.21 7.72
C ILE A 12 -16.82 25.84 6.88
N TRP A 13 -18.00 25.21 6.79
CA TRP A 13 -19.09 25.62 5.90
C TRP A 13 -19.47 27.10 6.04
N LYS A 14 -19.66 27.57 7.27
CA LYS A 14 -19.99 28.99 7.57
C LYS A 14 -18.85 29.96 7.20
N PRO A 15 -17.58 29.76 7.62
CA PRO A 15 -16.44 30.53 7.11
C PRO A 15 -16.35 30.57 5.59
N MET A 16 -16.52 29.42 4.93
CA MET A 16 -16.41 29.30 3.47
C MET A 16 -17.50 30.10 2.75
N LEU A 17 -18.78 29.88 3.10
CA LEU A 17 -19.90 30.65 2.54
C LEU A 17 -19.76 32.15 2.76
N ARG A 18 -19.28 32.60 3.92
CA ARG A 18 -19.03 34.04 4.19
C ARG A 18 -18.11 34.70 3.17
N SER A 19 -17.24 33.94 2.49
CA SER A 19 -16.36 34.47 1.44
C SER A 19 -17.10 34.74 0.11
N LEU A 20 -18.22 34.07 -0.15
CA LEU A 20 -19.05 34.29 -1.35
C LEU A 20 -19.91 35.55 -1.23
N PHE A 21 -20.26 35.96 0.00
CA PHE A 21 -20.97 37.21 0.28
C PHE A 21 -20.06 38.45 0.34
N HIS A 22 -18.77 38.32 -0.02
CA HIS A 22 -17.90 39.48 -0.24
C HIS A 22 -18.40 40.26 -1.48
N PRO A 23 -18.43 41.62 -1.49
CA PRO A 23 -19.02 42.37 -2.59
C PRO A 23 -18.47 42.00 -3.98
N GLU A 24 -17.16 41.78 -4.08
CA GLU A 24 -16.49 41.38 -5.33
C GLU A 24 -16.79 39.93 -5.77
N ALA A 25 -17.21 39.07 -4.83
CA ALA A 25 -17.57 37.67 -5.09
C ALA A 25 -19.09 37.47 -5.30
N SER A 26 -19.90 38.36 -4.74
CA SER A 26 -21.36 38.25 -4.72
C SER A 26 -21.98 38.18 -6.12
N GLY A 27 -23.07 37.42 -6.26
CA GLY A 27 -23.67 37.06 -7.55
C GLY A 27 -24.95 36.24 -7.39
N ASP A 28 -25.47 35.69 -8.50
CA ASP A 28 -26.65 34.83 -8.46
C ASP A 28 -26.37 33.47 -7.81
N VAL A 29 -26.91 33.27 -6.60
CA VAL A 29 -26.75 32.04 -5.81
C VAL A 29 -27.48 30.85 -6.44
N MET A 30 -28.53 31.07 -7.25
CA MET A 30 -29.23 29.98 -7.97
C MET A 30 -28.39 29.43 -9.13
N GLN A 31 -27.38 30.18 -9.58
CA GLN A 31 -26.42 29.76 -10.61
C GLN A 31 -25.07 29.31 -10.01
N LEU A 32 -24.99 29.14 -8.69
CA LEU A 32 -23.80 28.70 -7.97
C LEU A 32 -23.57 27.18 -8.11
N VAL A 33 -22.40 26.80 -8.60
CA VAL A 33 -21.90 25.43 -8.68
C VAL A 33 -20.62 25.30 -7.85
N HIS A 34 -20.52 24.28 -7.01
CA HIS A 34 -19.26 23.91 -6.35
C HIS A 34 -18.40 23.13 -7.36
N LEU A 35 -17.25 23.67 -7.76
CA LEU A 35 -16.34 23.07 -8.73
C LEU A 35 -15.41 22.03 -8.09
N TYR A 36 -14.74 22.40 -7.01
CA TYR A 36 -13.79 21.52 -6.32
C TYR A 36 -13.64 21.88 -4.84
N GLN A 37 -13.26 20.88 -4.05
CA GLN A 37 -12.85 20.98 -2.65
C GLN A 37 -11.49 20.30 -2.46
N GLU A 38 -10.62 20.89 -1.65
CA GLU A 38 -9.34 20.34 -1.23
C GLU A 38 -9.25 20.38 0.30
N PHE A 39 -8.73 19.31 0.91
CA PHE A 39 -8.48 19.15 2.33
C PHE A 39 -7.06 18.64 2.56
N SER A 40 -6.33 19.23 3.51
CA SER A 40 -4.97 18.85 3.90
C SER A 40 -4.83 18.86 5.42
N TRP A 41 -4.74 17.68 6.03
CA TRP A 41 -4.73 17.46 7.48
C TRP A 41 -3.30 17.49 8.06
N GLY A 42 -3.12 18.14 9.21
CA GLY A 42 -1.81 18.23 9.88
C GLY A 42 -1.29 16.85 10.34
N ARG A 43 0.05 16.64 10.29
CA ARG A 43 0.66 15.33 10.64
C ARG A 43 0.29 14.85 12.05
N ASP A 44 0.31 15.75 13.02
CA ASP A 44 -0.02 15.47 14.43
C ASP A 44 -1.53 15.32 14.70
N TYR A 45 -2.38 15.64 13.72
CA TYR A 45 -3.81 15.55 13.90
C TYR A 45 -4.31 14.12 13.72
N SER A 46 -4.79 13.54 14.82
CA SER A 46 -5.27 12.15 14.88
C SER A 46 -6.80 12.06 14.85
N TYR A 47 -7.50 12.66 15.82
CA TYR A 47 -8.96 12.49 15.97
C TYR A 47 -9.68 13.71 16.58
N TRP A 48 -10.94 13.89 16.17
CA TRP A 48 -11.89 14.80 16.82
C TRP A 48 -12.24 14.30 18.22
N LYS A 49 -12.17 15.19 19.23
CA LYS A 49 -12.54 14.87 20.62
C LYS A 49 -13.86 15.55 20.99
N GLN A 50 -14.74 14.83 21.69
CA GLN A 50 -16.01 15.42 22.15
C GLN A 50 -15.73 16.62 23.08
N GLY A 51 -16.40 17.74 22.84
CA GLY A 51 -16.17 19.00 23.59
C GLY A 51 -14.93 19.80 23.14
N GLN A 52 -14.15 19.30 22.18
CA GLN A 52 -13.11 20.10 21.51
C GLN A 52 -13.75 21.33 20.87
N ARG A 53 -13.12 22.50 21.04
CA ARG A 53 -13.48 23.73 20.33
C ARG A 53 -12.45 23.97 19.25
N VAL A 54 -12.92 24.40 18.08
CA VAL A 54 -12.08 24.77 16.95
C VAL A 54 -12.55 26.09 16.37
N HIS A 55 -11.62 26.81 15.75
CA HIS A 55 -11.87 28.09 15.09
C HIS A 55 -11.59 27.95 13.59
N GLY A 56 -12.64 28.05 12.78
CA GLY A 56 -12.55 28.03 11.32
C GLY A 56 -12.42 29.43 10.76
N THR A 57 -11.38 29.66 9.96
CA THR A 57 -11.18 30.90 9.20
C THR A 57 -11.16 30.60 7.71
N ALA A 58 -11.64 31.54 6.90
CA ALA A 58 -11.59 31.48 5.44
C ALA A 58 -11.32 32.88 4.88
N ARG A 59 -10.77 32.93 3.68
CA ARG A 59 -10.54 34.15 2.92
C ARG A 59 -10.65 33.88 1.43
N LEU A 60 -11.10 34.89 0.70
CA LEU A 60 -10.97 34.94 -0.76
C LEU A 60 -9.48 34.79 -1.14
N GLU A 61 -9.22 33.91 -2.11
CA GLU A 61 -7.90 33.59 -2.64
C GLU A 61 -7.71 34.12 -4.06
N ARG A 62 -8.71 33.91 -4.93
CA ARG A 62 -8.71 34.33 -6.34
C ARG A 62 -10.15 34.51 -6.83
N ILE A 63 -10.38 35.46 -7.74
CA ILE A 63 -11.57 35.50 -8.61
C ILE A 63 -11.07 35.47 -10.05
N SER A 64 -11.81 34.85 -10.97
CA SER A 64 -11.58 35.03 -12.40
C SER A 64 -12.83 34.87 -13.24
N TRP A 65 -12.94 35.71 -14.27
CA TRP A 65 -14.01 35.67 -15.26
C TRP A 65 -13.64 34.70 -16.39
N LYS A 66 -14.53 33.76 -16.70
CA LYS A 66 -14.43 32.79 -17.80
C LYS A 66 -15.67 32.86 -18.70
N PRO A 67 -15.64 32.29 -19.93
CA PRO A 67 -16.83 32.19 -20.78
C PRO A 67 -18.02 31.44 -20.14
N SER A 68 -17.76 30.57 -19.15
CA SER A 68 -18.77 29.84 -18.38
C SER A 68 -19.40 30.66 -17.23
N GLY A 69 -18.79 31.79 -16.83
CA GLY A 69 -19.23 32.61 -15.69
C GLY A 69 -18.08 33.08 -14.80
N LYS A 70 -18.41 33.45 -13.56
CA LYS A 70 -17.48 33.98 -12.55
C LYS A 70 -16.99 32.87 -11.62
N GLU A 71 -15.70 32.54 -11.69
CA GLU A 71 -15.05 31.61 -10.75
C GLU A 71 -14.56 32.34 -9.49
N ILE A 72 -14.78 31.71 -8.33
CA ILE A 72 -14.46 32.23 -7.00
C ILE A 72 -13.70 31.14 -6.23
N HIS A 73 -12.49 31.45 -5.78
CA HIS A 73 -11.63 30.54 -5.02
C HIS A 73 -11.47 31.05 -3.59
N VAL A 74 -11.68 30.14 -2.64
CA VAL A 74 -11.65 30.41 -1.19
C VAL A 74 -10.64 29.46 -0.57
N ARG A 75 -9.73 29.97 0.26
CA ARG A 75 -8.86 29.14 1.11
C ARG A 75 -9.14 29.41 2.58
N GLY A 76 -8.91 28.42 3.43
CA GLY A 76 -9.09 28.56 4.86
C GLY A 76 -8.32 27.55 5.68
N GLN A 77 -8.44 27.68 7.00
CA GLN A 77 -7.84 26.77 7.97
C GLN A 77 -8.73 26.62 9.20
N LEU A 78 -8.62 25.47 9.83
CA LEU A 78 -9.32 25.09 11.05
C LEU A 78 -8.27 24.89 12.14
N GLN A 79 -8.36 25.66 13.23
CA GLN A 79 -7.38 25.68 14.30
C GLN A 79 -7.98 25.23 15.64
N ASP A 80 -7.13 24.73 16.54
CA ASP A 80 -7.51 24.36 17.91
C ASP A 80 -7.55 25.59 18.87
N GLN A 81 -7.66 25.35 20.18
CA GLN A 81 -7.67 26.41 21.20
C GLN A 81 -6.29 27.06 21.45
N LYS A 82 -5.19 26.43 21.06
CA LYS A 82 -3.83 26.99 21.12
C LYS A 82 -3.42 27.70 19.82
N HIS A 83 -4.28 27.73 18.81
CA HIS A 83 -4.01 28.14 17.43
C HIS A 83 -3.14 27.16 16.61
N GLU A 84 -2.98 25.91 17.05
CA GLU A 84 -2.37 24.84 16.24
C GLU A 84 -3.32 24.47 15.08
N THR A 85 -2.79 24.33 13.85
CA THR A 85 -3.61 24.07 12.64
C THR A 85 -3.93 22.59 12.51
N ILE A 86 -5.23 22.27 12.53
CA ILE A 86 -5.78 20.91 12.37
C ILE A 86 -5.88 20.53 10.89
N LEU A 87 -6.41 21.45 10.08
CA LEU A 87 -6.75 21.25 8.68
C LEU A 87 -6.58 22.56 7.92
N GLN A 88 -6.04 22.49 6.71
CA GLN A 88 -6.15 23.52 5.68
C GLN A 88 -7.14 23.07 4.60
N PHE A 89 -7.84 24.02 3.98
CA PHE A 89 -8.78 23.73 2.90
C PHE A 89 -8.75 24.77 1.79
N LYS A 90 -9.10 24.36 0.57
CA LYS A 90 -9.39 25.24 -0.57
C LYS A 90 -10.70 24.80 -1.21
N ALA A 91 -11.50 25.73 -1.71
CA ALA A 91 -12.71 25.43 -2.46
C ALA A 91 -12.87 26.38 -3.65
N GLY A 92 -13.36 25.86 -4.76
CA GLY A 92 -13.67 26.62 -5.97
C GLY A 92 -15.15 26.57 -6.29
N PHE A 93 -15.72 27.72 -6.64
CA PHE A 93 -17.12 27.88 -7.02
C PHE A 93 -17.22 28.59 -8.37
N LEU A 94 -18.30 28.33 -9.11
CA LEU A 94 -18.66 29.02 -10.35
C LEU A 94 -20.06 29.60 -10.19
N ILE A 95 -20.23 30.89 -10.49
CA ILE A 95 -21.56 31.48 -10.74
C ILE A 95 -21.74 31.57 -12.25
N ARG A 96 -22.64 30.72 -12.78
CA ARG A 96 -22.88 30.60 -14.23
C ARG A 96 -23.60 31.81 -14.80
N GLY A 97 -23.47 32.04 -16.10
CA GLY A 97 -24.28 33.01 -16.86
C GLY A 97 -23.93 34.49 -16.66
N GLU A 98 -23.27 34.86 -15.57
CA GLU A 98 -22.72 36.22 -15.40
C GLU A 98 -21.66 36.54 -16.46
N LYS A 99 -21.70 37.79 -16.97
CA LYS A 99 -20.79 38.28 -18.01
C LYS A 99 -20.07 39.54 -17.53
N GLY A 100 -18.75 39.55 -17.66
CA GLY A 100 -17.87 40.68 -17.36
C GLY A 100 -16.87 40.92 -18.50
N SER A 101 -16.22 42.09 -18.49
CA SER A 101 -15.14 42.43 -19.42
C SER A 101 -13.76 42.10 -18.84
N GLU A 102 -12.71 42.19 -19.66
CA GLU A 102 -11.52 41.35 -19.50
C GLU A 102 -10.65 41.59 -18.25
N ILE A 103 -10.66 40.54 -17.41
CA ILE A 103 -9.81 40.21 -16.26
C ILE A 103 -9.75 41.20 -15.09
N GLN A 104 -10.12 40.68 -13.92
CA GLN A 104 -9.68 41.15 -12.61
C GLN A 104 -9.08 39.95 -11.86
N GLU A 105 -7.87 40.12 -11.35
CA GLU A 105 -7.15 39.13 -10.54
C GLU A 105 -6.77 39.75 -9.19
N ILE A 106 -6.82 38.94 -8.14
CA ILE A 106 -6.10 39.13 -6.88
C ILE A 106 -5.51 37.77 -6.58
N HIS A 107 -4.24 37.71 -6.19
CA HIS A 107 -3.56 36.47 -5.87
C HIS A 107 -2.93 36.58 -4.47
N ARG A 108 -2.94 35.48 -3.72
CA ARG A 108 -2.20 35.33 -2.47
C ARG A 108 -1.46 34.01 -2.59
N PRO A 109 -0.14 34.05 -2.81
CA PRO A 109 0.57 32.88 -3.30
C PRO A 109 0.68 31.83 -2.19
N GLU A 110 0.82 30.58 -2.61
CA GLU A 110 1.25 29.53 -1.71
C GLU A 110 2.69 29.82 -1.26
N SER A 111 3.07 29.35 -0.07
CA SER A 111 4.49 29.30 0.29
C SER A 111 5.07 28.03 -0.33
N PHE A 112 6.10 28.17 -1.16
CA PHE A 112 6.71 27.08 -1.93
C PHE A 112 8.15 26.89 -1.49
N GLU A 113 8.64 25.66 -1.54
CA GLU A 113 9.93 25.28 -0.98
C GLU A 113 10.82 24.65 -2.06
N PHE A 114 11.97 25.28 -2.31
CA PHE A 114 12.99 24.81 -3.25
C PHE A 114 14.28 24.47 -2.50
N MET A 115 15.23 23.81 -3.17
CA MET A 115 16.57 23.59 -2.62
C MET A 115 17.63 24.03 -3.63
N PRO A 116 18.55 24.95 -3.28
CA PRO A 116 19.74 25.20 -4.07
C PRO A 116 20.69 24.00 -3.90
N TRP A 117 21.03 23.35 -5.02
CA TRP A 117 21.77 22.07 -5.04
C TRP A 117 23.25 22.27 -4.72
N ASP A 118 23.83 23.38 -5.19
CA ASP A 118 25.24 23.73 -5.14
C ASP A 118 25.44 25.24 -4.98
N GLU A 119 26.69 25.69 -4.94
CA GLU A 119 27.04 27.12 -4.88
C GLU A 119 26.62 27.87 -6.17
N ALA A 120 26.57 27.20 -7.33
CA ALA A 120 26.14 27.84 -8.59
C ALA A 120 24.65 28.23 -8.57
N ALA A 121 23.80 27.41 -7.95
CA ALA A 121 22.41 27.76 -7.68
C ALA A 121 22.28 28.92 -6.67
N LEU A 122 23.21 29.03 -5.72
CA LEU A 122 23.27 30.17 -4.77
C LEU A 122 23.70 31.47 -5.45
N ASP A 123 24.73 31.42 -6.31
CA ASP A 123 25.18 32.56 -7.12
C ASP A 123 24.07 33.05 -8.05
N LEU A 124 23.32 32.12 -8.68
CA LEU A 124 22.15 32.46 -9.50
C LEU A 124 21.10 33.21 -8.68
N LEU A 125 20.73 32.72 -7.48
CA LEU A 125 19.77 33.38 -6.59
C LEU A 125 20.27 34.77 -6.13
N GLY A 126 21.57 34.90 -5.82
CA GLY A 126 22.20 36.17 -5.46
C GLY A 126 22.27 37.18 -6.61
N SER A 127 22.17 36.73 -7.86
CA SER A 127 22.14 37.61 -9.05
C SER A 127 20.78 38.28 -9.30
N LEU A 128 19.71 37.82 -8.65
CA LEU A 128 18.36 38.30 -8.89
C LEU A 128 18.08 39.59 -8.11
N ASN A 129 18.01 40.71 -8.83
CA ASN A 129 17.86 42.07 -8.27
C ASN A 129 16.58 42.31 -7.43
N TYR A 130 15.59 41.41 -7.52
CA TYR A 130 14.36 41.41 -6.71
C TYR A 130 14.41 40.44 -5.52
N LEU A 131 15.54 39.76 -5.29
CA LEU A 131 15.84 39.01 -4.08
C LEU A 131 16.90 39.74 -3.27
N THR A 132 16.82 39.64 -1.94
CA THR A 132 17.91 40.03 -1.05
C THR A 132 18.23 38.85 -0.15
N THR A 133 19.32 38.15 -0.46
CA THR A 133 19.75 36.94 0.25
C THR A 133 20.85 37.23 1.27
N GLY A 134 20.69 36.73 2.49
CA GLY A 134 21.79 36.48 3.42
C GLY A 134 22.53 35.20 3.06
N ARG A 135 23.31 34.65 4.00
CA ARG A 135 24.02 33.39 3.79
C ARG A 135 23.04 32.20 3.78
N LEU A 136 22.63 31.82 2.58
CA LEU A 136 21.98 30.53 2.30
C LEU A 136 23.00 29.38 2.39
N LEU A 137 22.50 28.17 2.61
CA LEU A 137 23.23 26.92 2.55
C LEU A 137 22.75 26.08 1.36
N ALA A 138 23.68 25.56 0.56
CA ALA A 138 23.40 24.54 -0.45
C ALA A 138 22.97 23.23 0.22
N GLY A 139 22.15 22.43 -0.48
CA GLY A 139 21.61 21.16 0.05
C GLY A 139 20.62 21.31 1.21
N ALA A 140 20.08 22.51 1.45
CA ALA A 140 19.11 22.77 2.50
C ALA A 140 17.91 23.58 1.98
N SER A 141 16.70 23.19 2.38
CA SER A 141 15.46 23.74 1.84
C SER A 141 15.24 25.22 2.17
N VAL A 142 14.75 25.97 1.19
CA VAL A 142 14.43 27.40 1.27
C VAL A 142 12.94 27.56 0.98
N LEU A 143 12.16 27.76 2.05
CA LEU A 143 10.74 28.08 1.99
C LEU A 143 10.59 29.56 1.65
N VAL A 144 10.10 29.83 0.46
CA VAL A 144 9.65 31.16 0.08
C VAL A 144 8.25 31.39 0.62
N ARG A 145 8.06 32.49 1.32
CA ARG A 145 6.77 32.95 1.85
C ARG A 145 6.47 34.35 1.33
N PRO A 146 5.83 34.48 0.15
CA PRO A 146 5.40 35.79 -0.31
C PRO A 146 4.13 36.22 0.43
N LYS A 147 4.12 37.47 0.89
CA LYS A 147 3.04 38.11 1.66
C LYS A 147 1.96 38.72 0.77
N VAL A 148 2.37 39.21 -0.40
CA VAL A 148 1.52 39.83 -1.43
C VAL A 148 1.98 39.31 -2.78
N CYS A 149 1.05 38.96 -3.66
CA CYS A 149 1.28 38.76 -5.10
C CYS A 149 0.10 39.40 -5.83
N ASN A 150 0.17 40.68 -6.14
CA ASN A 150 -0.85 41.30 -6.97
C ASN A 150 -0.45 41.09 -8.43
N ILE A 151 -1.02 40.06 -9.05
CA ILE A 151 -1.06 39.94 -10.51
C ILE A 151 -2.30 40.70 -10.99
N ARG A 152 -2.12 41.65 -11.91
CA ARG A 152 -3.22 42.35 -12.57
C ARG A 152 -2.98 42.38 -14.07
N LYS A 153 -3.84 41.71 -14.84
CA LYS A 153 -3.87 41.90 -16.29
C LYS A 153 -4.35 43.31 -16.67
N LEU A 154 -3.69 43.86 -17.67
CA LEU A 154 -3.86 45.21 -18.19
C LEU A 154 -4.57 45.16 -19.54
N LYS A 155 -5.03 46.32 -20.03
CA LYS A 155 -5.84 46.43 -21.27
C LYS A 155 -5.09 46.06 -22.56
N ASP A 156 -3.78 45.87 -22.48
CA ASP A 156 -2.90 45.41 -23.56
C ASP A 156 -2.66 43.89 -23.53
N GLY A 157 -3.28 43.17 -22.58
CA GLY A 157 -3.12 41.73 -22.37
C GLY A 157 -1.89 41.34 -21.54
N SER A 158 -1.02 42.29 -21.17
CA SER A 158 0.10 42.06 -20.24
C SER A 158 -0.38 41.96 -18.79
N SER A 159 0.47 41.43 -17.91
CA SER A 159 0.27 41.36 -16.47
C SER A 159 1.27 42.28 -15.76
N HIS A 160 0.79 43.07 -14.82
CA HIS A 160 1.60 43.73 -13.80
C HIS A 160 1.71 42.82 -12.58
N TRP A 161 2.91 42.63 -12.04
CA TRP A 161 3.18 41.78 -10.89
C TRP A 161 3.82 42.59 -9.75
N ILE A 162 3.23 42.54 -8.56
CA ILE A 162 3.84 43.03 -7.32
C ILE A 162 3.96 41.85 -6.35
N VAL A 163 5.16 41.29 -6.18
CA VAL A 163 5.44 40.15 -5.29
C VAL A 163 6.41 40.56 -4.18
N GLN A 164 5.89 40.63 -2.96
CA GLN A 164 6.69 40.96 -1.76
C GLN A 164 6.71 39.77 -0.81
N GLY A 165 7.86 39.44 -0.23
CA GLY A 165 8.03 38.18 0.50
C GLY A 165 9.25 38.05 1.39
N ALA A 166 9.36 36.85 1.98
CA ALA A 166 10.48 36.42 2.82
C ALA A 166 11.01 35.06 2.35
N LEU A 167 12.32 34.87 2.47
CA LEU A 167 13.02 33.61 2.30
C LEU A 167 13.31 33.02 3.69
N LEU A 168 12.96 31.76 3.90
CA LEU A 168 13.10 31.05 5.18
C LEU A 168 13.85 29.73 4.97
N GLN A 169 15.02 29.55 5.58
CA GLN A 169 15.76 28.28 5.53
C GLN A 169 15.77 27.66 6.93
N LYS A 170 15.30 26.41 7.05
CA LYS A 170 15.05 25.74 8.34
C LYS A 170 14.22 26.60 9.32
N GLY A 171 13.26 27.36 8.79
CA GLY A 171 12.40 28.29 9.54
C GLY A 171 13.05 29.64 9.93
N ILE A 172 14.36 29.83 9.70
CA ILE A 172 15.08 31.07 9.99
C ILE A 172 14.96 32.03 8.81
N HIS A 173 14.74 33.33 9.08
CA HIS A 173 14.68 34.37 8.05
C HIS A 173 16.06 34.61 7.43
N VAL A 174 16.20 34.28 6.15
CA VAL A 174 17.48 34.34 5.40
C VAL A 174 17.43 35.30 4.22
N GLY A 175 16.31 35.98 3.96
CA GLY A 175 16.23 36.98 2.91
C GLY A 175 14.83 37.52 2.65
N THR A 176 14.71 38.46 1.71
CA THR A 176 13.45 39.09 1.30
C THR A 176 13.25 39.03 -0.21
N ILE A 177 12.00 39.16 -0.63
CA ILE A 177 11.60 39.33 -2.03
C ILE A 177 10.90 40.69 -2.15
N ASP A 178 11.29 41.48 -3.15
CA ASP A 178 10.63 42.73 -3.52
C ASP A 178 10.68 42.87 -5.06
N LEU A 179 9.66 42.32 -5.72
CA LEU A 179 9.52 42.29 -7.18
C LEU A 179 8.35 43.16 -7.60
N ASP A 180 8.63 44.21 -8.36
CA ASP A 180 7.65 45.04 -9.05
C ASP A 180 7.99 45.05 -10.56
N GLY A 181 7.01 44.79 -11.43
CA GLY A 181 7.24 44.74 -12.87
C GLY A 181 6.00 44.49 -13.72
N GLN A 182 6.20 44.37 -15.04
CA GLN A 182 5.16 44.13 -16.03
C GLN A 182 5.68 43.23 -17.17
N GLY A 183 4.84 42.36 -17.71
CA GLY A 183 5.16 41.52 -18.88
C GLY A 183 4.09 40.45 -19.14
N SER A 184 4.41 39.40 -19.91
CA SER A 184 3.44 38.36 -20.26
C SER A 184 3.52 37.11 -19.38
N GLY A 185 2.35 36.64 -18.91
CA GLY A 185 2.21 35.38 -18.17
C GLY A 185 2.69 35.44 -16.72
N LEU A 186 3.37 34.38 -16.28
CA LEU A 186 3.98 34.26 -14.95
C LEU A 186 5.06 35.33 -14.71
N SER A 187 5.26 35.69 -13.44
CA SER A 187 6.32 36.62 -13.03
C SER A 187 7.73 36.03 -13.25
N PRO A 188 8.80 36.86 -13.30
CA PRO A 188 10.18 36.38 -13.34
C PRO A 188 10.55 35.41 -12.21
N LEU A 189 10.00 35.62 -11.01
CA LEU A 189 10.19 34.73 -9.86
C LEU A 189 9.58 33.35 -10.14
N GLU A 190 8.30 33.29 -10.51
CA GLU A 190 7.59 32.03 -10.84
C GLU A 190 8.32 31.28 -11.97
N LYS A 191 8.77 31.97 -13.02
CA LYS A 191 9.52 31.37 -14.14
C LYS A 191 10.89 30.80 -13.73
N ILE A 192 11.55 31.34 -12.72
CA ILE A 192 12.80 30.77 -12.19
C ILE A 192 12.52 29.58 -11.26
N LEU A 193 11.36 29.56 -10.61
CA LEU A 193 10.94 28.44 -9.77
C LEU A 193 10.47 27.25 -10.60
N ASP A 194 9.85 27.47 -11.76
CA ASP A 194 9.60 26.41 -12.76
C ASP A 194 10.91 25.76 -13.27
N LEU A 195 12.05 26.45 -13.15
CA LEU A 195 13.39 25.94 -13.47
C LEU A 195 14.12 25.33 -12.25
N MET A 196 13.57 25.42 -11.04
CA MET A 196 14.14 24.87 -9.81
C MET A 196 13.28 23.70 -9.33
N PRO A 197 13.74 22.44 -9.40
CA PRO A 197 12.89 21.30 -9.09
C PRO A 197 12.31 21.39 -7.68
N VAL A 198 10.97 21.35 -7.59
CA VAL A 198 10.22 21.37 -6.34
C VAL A 198 10.62 20.14 -5.52
N LEU A 199 10.95 20.34 -4.24
CA LEU A 199 11.48 19.31 -3.34
C LEU A 199 10.57 18.09 -3.17
N THR A 200 9.28 18.28 -3.38
CA THR A 200 8.21 17.26 -3.30
C THR A 200 8.22 16.37 -4.56
N ILE A 201 9.28 15.60 -4.76
CA ILE A 201 9.38 14.64 -5.86
C ILE A 201 8.31 13.55 -5.65
N LYS A 202 7.33 13.52 -6.55
CA LYS A 202 6.41 12.39 -6.69
C LYS A 202 7.11 11.27 -7.43
N HIS A 203 6.92 10.04 -6.96
CA HIS A 203 7.43 8.83 -7.58
C HIS A 203 6.24 8.08 -8.21
N PRO A 204 5.84 8.39 -9.46
CA PRO A 204 4.74 7.71 -10.12
C PRO A 204 5.08 6.22 -10.30
N LEU A 205 4.06 5.36 -10.23
CA LEU A 205 4.20 3.97 -10.66
C LEU A 205 4.31 3.93 -12.19
N GLU A 206 5.02 2.94 -12.74
CA GLU A 206 5.06 2.71 -14.20
C GLU A 206 3.65 2.50 -14.80
N LYS A 207 2.75 1.92 -14.00
CA LYS A 207 1.33 1.72 -14.29
C LYS A 207 0.52 1.89 -13.00
N PRO A 208 -0.60 2.63 -13.02
CA PRO A 208 -1.54 2.66 -11.91
C PRO A 208 -2.16 1.30 -11.59
N VAL A 209 -2.42 1.08 -10.30
CA VAL A 209 -2.98 -0.16 -9.75
C VAL A 209 -4.37 0.12 -9.17
N LEU A 210 -5.43 -0.47 -9.73
CA LEU A 210 -6.78 -0.41 -9.17
C LEU A 210 -6.78 -1.15 -7.82
N LEU A 211 -6.98 -0.41 -6.72
CA LEU A 211 -7.06 -0.98 -5.38
C LEU A 211 -8.42 -1.62 -5.11
N PHE A 212 -9.51 -0.98 -5.57
CA PHE A 212 -10.87 -1.52 -5.50
C PHE A 212 -11.85 -0.76 -6.40
N SER A 213 -13.01 -1.37 -6.64
CA SER A 213 -14.20 -0.74 -7.23
C SER A 213 -15.42 -1.06 -6.38
N GLU A 214 -15.93 -0.09 -5.63
CA GLU A 214 -17.06 -0.24 -4.70
C GLU A 214 -18.36 0.28 -5.34
N ARG A 215 -19.41 -0.54 -5.42
CA ARG A 215 -20.75 -0.11 -5.86
C ARG A 215 -21.53 0.45 -4.68
N ASP A 216 -22.16 1.59 -4.87
CA ASP A 216 -22.91 2.32 -3.84
C ASP A 216 -24.11 3.06 -4.47
N ARG A 217 -24.99 3.64 -3.64
CA ARG A 217 -26.19 4.36 -4.07
C ARG A 217 -26.33 5.68 -3.32
N SER A 218 -26.81 6.71 -4.02
CA SER A 218 -27.12 8.00 -3.40
C SER A 218 -28.38 7.92 -2.52
N PRO A 219 -28.63 8.90 -1.62
CA PRO A 219 -29.79 8.87 -0.73
C PRO A 219 -31.08 9.20 -1.48
N ALA A 220 -32.15 8.45 -1.21
CA ALA A 220 -33.51 8.77 -1.64
C ALA A 220 -33.99 10.18 -1.22
N THR A 221 -33.46 10.72 -0.11
CA THR A 221 -33.78 12.06 0.39
C THR A 221 -32.55 12.79 0.92
N LEU A 222 -32.43 14.08 0.57
CA LEU A 222 -31.23 14.89 0.84
C LEU A 222 -31.38 15.77 2.10
N GLN A 223 -32.59 15.85 2.66
CA GLN A 223 -32.93 16.58 3.89
C GLN A 223 -32.06 16.18 5.09
N ALA A 224 -31.72 14.90 5.21
CA ALA A 224 -30.87 14.40 6.29
C ALA A 224 -29.43 14.95 6.20
N TYR A 225 -28.88 15.07 4.98
CA TYR A 225 -27.56 15.67 4.78
C TYR A 225 -27.61 17.19 4.96
N ALA A 226 -28.57 17.89 4.34
CA ALA A 226 -28.76 19.34 4.50
C ALA A 226 -28.84 19.76 5.97
N LYS A 227 -29.59 19.01 6.79
CA LYS A 227 -29.68 19.23 8.24
C LYS A 227 -28.34 19.02 8.97
N ALA A 228 -27.52 18.06 8.54
CA ALA A 228 -26.23 17.75 9.17
C ALA A 228 -25.11 18.70 8.73
N SER A 229 -25.01 19.02 7.44
CA SER A 229 -24.01 19.94 6.87
C SER A 229 -24.32 21.41 7.13
N GLN A 230 -25.60 21.74 7.34
CA GLN A 230 -26.15 23.09 7.27
C GLN A 230 -26.11 23.70 5.85
N ASP A 231 -25.98 22.86 4.82
CA ASP A 231 -26.16 23.25 3.42
C ASP A 231 -27.64 23.09 3.03
N TRP A 232 -28.38 24.19 3.18
CA TRP A 232 -29.78 24.33 2.84
C TRP A 232 -30.00 24.99 1.46
N ASN A 233 -29.04 24.86 0.53
CA ASN A 233 -29.24 25.36 -0.84
C ASN A 233 -30.46 24.66 -1.49
N PRO A 234 -31.52 25.39 -1.90
CA PRO A 234 -32.79 24.79 -2.33
C PRO A 234 -32.69 23.82 -3.51
N ILE A 235 -31.66 23.93 -4.37
CA ILE A 235 -31.40 23.01 -5.49
C ILE A 235 -31.23 21.54 -5.07
N HIS A 236 -31.01 21.27 -3.78
CA HIS A 236 -30.89 19.93 -3.20
C HIS A 236 -32.19 19.41 -2.55
N THR A 237 -33.25 20.22 -2.45
CA THR A 237 -34.48 19.84 -1.71
C THR A 237 -35.79 20.30 -2.33
N ASP A 238 -35.77 21.19 -3.33
CA ASP A 238 -36.96 21.75 -3.97
C ASP A 238 -36.91 21.60 -5.50
N ASP A 239 -38.00 21.07 -6.06
CA ASP A 239 -38.16 20.76 -7.48
C ASP A 239 -38.13 21.99 -8.38
N LEU A 240 -38.67 23.12 -7.91
CA LEU A 240 -38.73 24.36 -8.69
C LEU A 240 -37.33 24.99 -8.73
N SER A 241 -36.70 25.14 -7.57
CA SER A 241 -35.35 25.66 -7.41
C SER A 241 -34.31 24.91 -8.24
N ALA A 242 -34.40 23.57 -8.28
CA ALA A 242 -33.52 22.75 -9.10
C ALA A 242 -33.69 23.04 -10.61
N LYS A 243 -34.93 23.23 -11.08
CA LYS A 243 -35.26 23.51 -12.48
C LYS A 243 -34.92 24.94 -12.90
N GLU A 244 -35.10 25.93 -12.03
CA GLU A 244 -34.60 27.30 -12.22
C GLU A 244 -33.06 27.34 -12.27
N ALA A 245 -32.40 26.48 -11.49
CA ALA A 245 -30.96 26.24 -11.56
C ALA A 245 -30.54 25.30 -12.73
N GLY A 246 -31.43 24.97 -13.66
CA GLY A 246 -31.12 24.22 -14.88
C GLY A 246 -30.89 22.71 -14.71
N PHE A 247 -31.25 22.13 -13.56
CA PHE A 247 -31.20 20.68 -13.31
C PHE A 247 -32.58 20.03 -13.54
N GLN A 248 -32.61 18.72 -13.84
CA GLN A 248 -33.85 18.01 -14.16
C GLN A 248 -34.75 17.81 -12.92
N SER A 249 -34.11 17.61 -11.77
CA SER A 249 -34.70 17.38 -10.45
C SER A 249 -33.65 17.73 -9.37
N PRO A 250 -33.98 17.74 -8.06
CA PRO A 250 -33.03 18.06 -7.01
C PRO A 250 -31.79 17.14 -7.01
N ILE A 251 -30.61 17.74 -6.99
CA ILE A 251 -29.33 17.02 -7.13
C ILE A 251 -28.69 16.72 -5.76
N VAL A 252 -27.94 15.62 -5.66
CA VAL A 252 -27.16 15.26 -4.47
C VAL A 252 -26.10 16.33 -4.21
N HIS A 253 -25.92 16.74 -2.95
CA HIS A 253 -24.83 17.64 -2.56
C HIS A 253 -23.46 17.06 -2.96
N GLY A 254 -22.63 17.80 -3.71
CA GLY A 254 -21.27 17.33 -4.05
C GLY A 254 -20.42 16.99 -2.80
N MET A 255 -20.64 17.71 -1.70
CA MET A 255 -20.02 17.44 -0.41
C MET A 255 -20.50 16.14 0.27
N TRP A 256 -21.66 15.60 -0.10
CA TRP A 256 -22.07 14.24 0.29
C TRP A 256 -21.22 13.21 -0.45
N THR A 257 -21.04 13.37 -1.77
CA THR A 257 -20.22 12.47 -2.60
C THR A 257 -18.75 12.49 -2.16
N SER A 258 -18.19 13.68 -1.89
CA SER A 258 -16.85 13.86 -1.32
C SER A 258 -16.69 13.16 0.04
N ALA A 259 -17.69 13.26 0.93
CA ALA A 259 -17.69 12.58 2.22
C ALA A 259 -17.85 11.05 2.09
N ARG A 260 -18.57 10.55 1.07
CA ARG A 260 -18.71 9.11 0.80
C ARG A 260 -17.45 8.51 0.22
N VAL A 261 -16.78 9.22 -0.71
CA VAL A 261 -15.43 8.87 -1.18
C VAL A 261 -14.44 8.80 -0.01
N LEU A 262 -14.49 9.76 0.92
CA LEU A 262 -13.65 9.75 2.11
C LEU A 262 -13.91 8.54 3.02
N ASP A 263 -15.17 8.16 3.25
CA ASP A 263 -15.50 6.94 4.00
C ASP A 263 -14.97 5.67 3.30
N SER A 264 -15.17 5.54 1.99
CA SER A 264 -14.67 4.43 1.18
C SER A 264 -13.13 4.32 1.24
N LEU A 265 -12.41 5.44 1.08
CA LEU A 265 -10.95 5.50 1.27
C LEU A 265 -10.52 5.09 2.69
N VAL A 266 -11.24 5.55 3.72
CA VAL A 266 -10.92 5.21 5.12
C VAL A 266 -11.13 3.73 5.39
N ARG A 267 -12.23 3.13 4.90
CA ARG A 267 -12.52 1.70 5.07
C ARG A 267 -11.53 0.83 4.30
N ASN A 268 -11.33 1.12 3.01
CA ASN A 268 -10.74 0.17 2.08
C ASN A 268 -9.21 0.34 1.92
N VAL A 269 -8.66 1.55 2.14
CA VAL A 269 -7.20 1.82 2.02
C VAL A 269 -6.57 2.22 3.35
N ALA A 270 -7.26 3.07 4.14
CA ALA A 270 -6.75 3.50 5.44
C ALA A 270 -6.87 2.42 6.53
N GLY A 271 -7.63 1.34 6.30
CA GLY A 271 -7.81 0.24 7.26
C GLY A 271 -8.62 0.65 8.49
N GLY A 272 -9.59 1.54 8.29
CA GLY A 272 -10.42 2.15 9.33
C GLY A 272 -9.80 3.36 10.04
N ASP A 273 -8.52 3.66 9.81
CA ASP A 273 -7.80 4.76 10.46
C ASP A 273 -7.85 6.06 9.63
N ALA A 274 -8.80 6.93 9.97
CA ALA A 274 -8.96 8.22 9.30
C ALA A 274 -7.76 9.17 9.42
N SER A 275 -6.87 8.99 10.41
CA SER A 275 -5.69 9.87 10.59
C SER A 275 -4.65 9.68 9.49
N ARG A 276 -4.67 8.54 8.79
CA ARG A 276 -3.82 8.26 7.63
C ARG A 276 -4.21 9.07 6.38
N ILE A 277 -5.43 9.59 6.26
CA ILE A 277 -5.80 10.45 5.12
C ILE A 277 -5.18 11.83 5.34
N ARG A 278 -4.08 12.13 4.63
CA ARG A 278 -3.35 13.40 4.76
C ARG A 278 -3.86 14.46 3.79
N LEU A 279 -4.29 14.05 2.60
CA LEU A 279 -4.91 14.94 1.62
C LEU A 279 -6.12 14.26 0.97
N GLN A 280 -7.16 15.05 0.68
CA GLN A 280 -8.23 14.69 -0.25
C GLN A 280 -8.54 15.88 -1.15
N LYS A 281 -8.50 15.68 -2.46
CA LYS A 281 -9.03 16.58 -3.48
C LYS A 281 -10.27 15.96 -4.10
N SER A 282 -11.28 16.79 -4.33
CA SER A 282 -12.59 16.46 -4.89
C SER A 282 -12.88 17.46 -6.00
N ASN A 283 -13.15 17.02 -7.22
CA ASN A 283 -13.61 17.87 -8.32
C ASN A 283 -14.95 17.29 -8.80
N PHE A 284 -15.96 18.14 -8.92
CA PHE A 284 -17.33 17.77 -9.26
C PHE A 284 -17.56 18.07 -10.74
N LEU A 285 -17.91 17.06 -11.52
CA LEU A 285 -17.93 17.11 -12.99
C LEU A 285 -19.36 17.11 -13.56
N ALA A 286 -20.23 16.28 -12.98
CA ALA A 286 -21.64 16.16 -13.34
C ALA A 286 -22.50 15.95 -12.08
N PRO A 287 -23.80 16.31 -12.09
CA PRO A 287 -24.69 16.07 -10.96
C PRO A 287 -24.94 14.57 -10.76
N LEU A 288 -25.08 14.16 -9.50
CA LEU A 288 -25.61 12.85 -9.13
C LEU A 288 -27.05 13.04 -8.62
N TYR A 289 -27.98 12.17 -8.99
CA TYR A 289 -29.40 12.27 -8.59
C TYR A 289 -29.75 11.33 -7.43
N PRO A 290 -30.85 11.59 -6.67
CA PRO A 290 -31.35 10.69 -5.61
C PRO A 290 -31.64 9.27 -6.10
N ASP A 291 -31.40 8.28 -5.23
CA ASP A 291 -31.48 6.82 -5.50
C ASP A 291 -30.66 6.28 -6.70
N GLN A 292 -29.85 7.11 -7.37
CA GLN A 292 -28.95 6.70 -8.45
C GLN A 292 -27.78 5.85 -7.94
N GLU A 293 -27.40 4.83 -8.70
CA GLU A 293 -26.28 3.94 -8.39
C GLU A 293 -25.00 4.36 -9.11
N PHE A 294 -23.87 4.10 -8.44
CA PHE A 294 -22.55 4.46 -8.93
C PHE A 294 -21.46 3.52 -8.42
N PHE A 295 -20.29 3.60 -9.04
CA PHE A 295 -19.06 2.94 -8.61
C PHE A 295 -18.03 3.97 -8.17
N ILE A 296 -17.46 3.78 -6.98
CA ILE A 296 -16.23 4.46 -6.53
C ILE A 296 -15.06 3.57 -6.95
N ARG A 297 -14.20 4.06 -7.86
CA ARG A 297 -12.98 3.37 -8.30
C ARG A 297 -11.77 4.11 -7.76
N VAL A 298 -10.83 3.39 -7.14
CA VAL A 298 -9.61 3.97 -6.54
C VAL A 298 -8.38 3.30 -7.12
N TYR A 299 -7.49 4.10 -7.70
CA TYR A 299 -6.23 3.67 -8.28
C TYR A 299 -5.06 4.22 -7.48
N HIS A 300 -4.08 3.40 -7.11
CA HIS A 300 -2.76 3.84 -6.64
C HIS A 300 -1.93 4.24 -7.86
N THR A 301 -1.47 5.48 -7.93
CA THR A 301 -0.79 6.06 -9.10
C THR A 301 0.68 6.43 -8.83
N GLY A 302 1.08 6.57 -7.57
CA GLY A 302 2.47 6.90 -7.20
C GLY A 302 2.70 6.92 -5.68
N ASN A 303 3.90 7.28 -5.27
CA ASN A 303 4.29 7.45 -3.86
C ASN A 303 4.90 8.84 -3.62
N LEU A 304 4.74 9.35 -2.40
CA LEU A 304 5.33 10.62 -1.96
C LEU A 304 5.66 10.56 -0.46
N GLU A 305 6.94 10.63 -0.09
CA GLU A 305 7.41 10.56 1.32
C GLU A 305 6.84 9.36 2.13
N GLY A 306 6.67 8.21 1.47
CA GLY A 306 6.06 7.02 2.05
C GLY A 306 4.53 7.00 2.04
N GLN A 307 3.86 8.08 1.61
CA GLN A 307 2.42 8.14 1.41
C GLN A 307 2.05 7.59 0.03
N GLN A 308 0.92 6.88 -0.07
CA GLN A 308 0.34 6.45 -1.34
C GLN A 308 -0.38 7.62 -2.00
N GLU A 309 -0.07 7.92 -3.26
CA GLU A 309 -0.88 8.80 -4.11
C GLU A 309 -1.99 7.99 -4.78
N LEU A 310 -3.22 8.40 -4.56
CA LEU A 310 -4.41 7.76 -5.11
C LEU A 310 -5.15 8.71 -6.04
N GLU A 311 -5.64 8.20 -7.16
CA GLU A 311 -6.70 8.82 -7.95
C GLU A 311 -8.03 8.12 -7.68
N VAL A 312 -9.12 8.89 -7.68
CA VAL A 312 -10.45 8.39 -7.31
C VAL A 312 -11.50 8.95 -8.27
N ASP A 313 -12.23 8.06 -8.94
CA ASP A 313 -13.36 8.43 -9.78
C ASP A 313 -14.67 7.89 -9.21
N VAL A 314 -15.75 8.64 -9.41
CA VAL A 314 -17.12 8.14 -9.23
C VAL A 314 -17.83 8.19 -10.57
N ILE A 315 -18.30 7.03 -11.00
CA ILE A 315 -18.93 6.80 -12.32
C ILE A 315 -20.29 6.16 -12.08
N THR A 316 -21.36 6.67 -12.70
CA THR A 316 -22.72 6.11 -12.54
C THR A 316 -22.83 4.73 -13.23
N THR A 317 -23.92 4.00 -12.96
CA THR A 317 -24.25 2.77 -13.70
C THR A 317 -24.47 2.98 -15.20
N GLU A 318 -24.67 4.22 -15.64
CA GLU A 318 -24.84 4.63 -17.05
C GLU A 318 -23.52 5.02 -17.72
N GLY A 319 -22.42 5.11 -16.95
CA GLY A 319 -21.08 5.49 -17.43
C GLY A 319 -20.74 6.98 -17.31
N GLU A 320 -21.61 7.81 -16.71
CA GLU A 320 -21.34 9.23 -16.50
C GLU A 320 -20.36 9.45 -15.34
N GLN A 321 -19.29 10.23 -15.55
CA GLN A 321 -18.28 10.50 -14.53
C GLN A 321 -18.66 11.75 -13.73
N VAL A 322 -19.23 11.56 -12.53
CA VAL A 322 -19.78 12.66 -11.69
C VAL A 322 -18.72 13.33 -10.80
N TYR A 323 -17.66 12.60 -10.42
CA TYR A 323 -16.59 13.08 -9.56
C TYR A 323 -15.24 12.54 -10.04
N ARG A 324 -14.21 13.37 -9.97
CA ARG A 324 -12.80 12.99 -10.03
C ARG A 324 -12.06 13.61 -8.85
N GLY A 325 -11.23 12.86 -8.16
CA GLY A 325 -10.45 13.32 -7.03
C GLY A 325 -9.09 12.64 -6.94
N SER A 326 -8.30 13.08 -5.97
CA SER A 326 -7.06 12.41 -5.57
C SER A 326 -6.91 12.44 -4.05
N ALA A 327 -6.08 11.57 -3.50
CA ALA A 327 -5.81 11.52 -2.07
C ALA A 327 -4.36 11.12 -1.78
N PHE A 328 -3.83 11.60 -0.66
CA PHE A 328 -2.60 11.05 -0.08
C PHE A 328 -2.93 10.27 1.18
N VAL A 329 -2.52 9.01 1.22
CA VAL A 329 -2.75 8.10 2.35
C VAL A 329 -1.41 7.69 2.94
N ASP A 330 -1.16 8.11 4.18
CA ASP A 330 0.02 7.78 4.96
C ASP A 330 0.18 6.26 5.10
N GLN A 331 1.40 5.76 5.14
CA GLN A 331 1.66 4.37 5.47
C GLN A 331 1.20 4.07 6.91
N VAL A 332 0.88 2.80 7.18
CA VAL A 332 0.66 2.33 8.56
C VAL A 332 1.92 2.56 9.40
N ALA A 333 1.80 2.46 10.73
CA ALA A 333 2.96 2.51 11.62
C ALA A 333 3.98 1.42 11.23
N THR A 334 5.11 1.84 10.67
CA THR A 334 6.12 0.97 10.04
C THR A 334 7.43 1.04 10.80
N ALA A 335 8.10 -0.11 10.93
CA ALA A 335 9.49 -0.20 11.37
C ALA A 335 10.37 -0.85 10.29
N TYR A 336 11.54 -0.26 10.05
CA TYR A 336 12.57 -0.85 9.19
C TYR A 336 13.59 -1.57 10.07
N VAL A 337 13.75 -2.88 9.88
CA VAL A 337 14.72 -3.70 10.61
C VAL A 337 15.83 -4.18 9.67
N PHE A 338 17.07 -4.06 10.11
CA PHE A 338 18.24 -4.36 9.28
C PHE A 338 18.90 -5.66 9.74
N THR A 339 18.99 -6.64 8.84
CA THR A 339 19.52 -7.98 9.10
C THR A 339 21.04 -7.96 9.35
N GLY A 340 21.49 -8.78 10.29
CA GLY A 340 22.88 -8.90 10.71
C GLY A 340 23.72 -9.90 9.90
N GLN A 341 24.89 -10.25 10.45
CA GLN A 341 25.79 -11.26 9.88
C GLN A 341 25.20 -12.68 9.97
N GLY A 342 25.44 -13.49 8.92
CA GLY A 342 24.89 -14.84 8.76
C GLY A 342 24.02 -15.00 7.50
N SER A 343 23.65 -13.89 6.86
CA SER A 343 22.86 -13.82 5.63
C SER A 343 23.71 -13.74 4.34
N GLN A 344 25.03 -13.59 4.45
CA GLN A 344 25.92 -13.38 3.31
C GLN A 344 25.96 -14.58 2.33
N SER A 345 26.05 -14.27 1.04
CA SER A 345 26.24 -15.24 -0.04
C SER A 345 27.00 -14.61 -1.21
N GLN A 346 27.68 -15.43 -2.00
CA GLN A 346 28.27 -15.00 -3.26
C GLN A 346 27.15 -14.50 -4.20
N GLY A 347 27.37 -13.36 -4.87
CA GLY A 347 26.41 -12.71 -5.76
C GLY A 347 25.33 -11.87 -5.07
N MET A 348 25.28 -11.79 -3.73
CA MET A 348 24.24 -11.04 -3.02
C MET A 348 24.12 -9.58 -3.50
N GLY A 349 22.91 -9.14 -3.85
CA GLY A 349 22.64 -7.79 -4.35
C GLY A 349 23.19 -7.47 -5.75
N MET A 350 23.84 -8.40 -6.46
CA MET A 350 24.40 -8.12 -7.80
C MET A 350 23.31 -7.96 -8.86
N GLN A 351 22.18 -8.67 -8.76
CA GLN A 351 21.00 -8.43 -9.60
C GLN A 351 20.45 -7.00 -9.40
N LEU A 352 20.54 -6.45 -8.18
CA LEU A 352 20.14 -5.08 -7.89
C LEU A 352 21.13 -4.06 -8.48
N TYR A 353 22.43 -4.32 -8.37
CA TYR A 353 23.50 -3.54 -9.00
C TYR A 353 23.33 -3.44 -10.53
N GLU A 354 22.93 -4.55 -11.16
CA GLU A 354 22.71 -4.60 -12.61
C GLU A 354 21.46 -3.82 -13.02
N ASN A 355 20.34 -3.99 -12.32
CA ASN A 355 19.05 -3.45 -12.74
C ASN A 355 18.73 -2.02 -12.23
N HIS A 356 19.24 -1.59 -11.08
CA HIS A 356 18.85 -0.32 -10.43
C HIS A 356 20.01 0.68 -10.30
N PRO A 357 19.94 1.88 -10.90
CA PRO A 357 20.98 2.91 -10.80
C PRO A 357 21.29 3.35 -9.36
N ALA A 358 20.27 3.49 -8.49
CA ALA A 358 20.49 3.83 -7.09
C ALA A 358 21.30 2.75 -6.33
N ALA A 359 20.97 1.47 -6.54
CA ALA A 359 21.69 0.35 -5.95
C ALA A 359 23.14 0.28 -6.47
N ARG A 360 23.33 0.47 -7.78
CA ARG A 360 24.66 0.52 -8.39
C ARG A 360 25.53 1.62 -7.76
N LYS A 361 24.99 2.82 -7.60
CA LYS A 361 25.70 3.95 -6.96
C LYS A 361 26.17 3.62 -5.55
N VAL A 362 25.34 2.95 -4.73
CA VAL A 362 25.73 2.54 -3.36
C VAL A 362 26.91 1.58 -3.37
N TRP A 363 26.91 0.60 -4.29
CA TRP A 363 28.01 -0.34 -4.44
C TRP A 363 29.27 0.32 -5.00
N ASP A 364 29.15 1.23 -5.97
CA ASP A 364 30.27 2.00 -6.53
C ASP A 364 30.90 2.91 -5.47
N GLU A 365 30.08 3.52 -4.60
CA GLU A 365 30.52 4.34 -3.46
C GLU A 365 31.23 3.51 -2.37
N ALA A 366 30.78 2.27 -2.13
CA ALA A 366 31.47 1.33 -1.25
C ALA A 366 32.79 0.82 -1.87
N GLU A 367 32.79 0.49 -3.16
CA GLU A 367 33.98 0.06 -3.92
C GLU A 367 35.04 1.16 -4.00
N GLU A 368 34.64 2.44 -4.18
CA GLU A 368 35.57 3.57 -4.16
C GLU A 368 36.32 3.65 -2.82
N VAL A 369 35.62 3.47 -1.71
CA VAL A 369 36.21 3.45 -0.36
C VAL A 369 37.11 2.24 -0.16
N THR A 370 36.65 1.03 -0.49
CA THR A 370 37.45 -0.17 -0.24
C THR A 370 38.69 -0.19 -1.12
N THR A 371 38.61 0.26 -2.37
CA THR A 371 39.75 0.23 -3.30
C THR A 371 40.77 1.34 -3.02
N ARG A 372 40.32 2.59 -2.76
CA ARG A 372 41.24 3.73 -2.57
C ARG A 372 41.83 3.82 -1.18
N GLU A 373 41.08 3.44 -0.15
CA GLU A 373 41.44 3.70 1.25
C GLU A 373 41.72 2.41 2.05
N LEU A 374 41.12 1.27 1.68
CA LEU A 374 41.30 -0.02 2.36
C LEU A 374 42.10 -1.07 1.55
N GLY A 375 42.39 -0.79 0.28
CA GLY A 375 43.24 -1.63 -0.60
C GLY A 375 42.60 -2.89 -1.17
N PHE A 376 41.27 -3.00 -1.27
CA PHE A 376 40.58 -4.17 -1.86
C PHE A 376 39.30 -3.82 -2.63
N SER A 377 38.90 -4.68 -3.58
CA SER A 377 37.60 -4.60 -4.25
C SER A 377 36.55 -5.38 -3.45
N ILE A 378 35.47 -4.74 -3.02
CA ILE A 378 34.33 -5.45 -2.44
C ILE A 378 33.48 -6.10 -3.54
N LEU A 379 33.39 -5.49 -4.72
CA LEU A 379 32.68 -6.05 -5.86
C LEU A 379 33.29 -7.38 -6.31
N ASP A 380 34.62 -7.50 -6.35
CA ASP A 380 35.30 -8.78 -6.64
C ASP A 380 35.01 -9.83 -5.55
N ILE A 381 35.13 -9.47 -4.27
CA ILE A 381 34.87 -10.39 -3.15
C ILE A 381 33.42 -10.90 -3.18
N VAL A 382 32.43 -10.03 -3.46
CA VAL A 382 31.02 -10.43 -3.50
C VAL A 382 30.68 -11.24 -4.77
N ARG A 383 31.25 -10.90 -5.93
CA ARG A 383 30.99 -11.61 -7.20
C ARG A 383 31.70 -12.96 -7.27
N ASN A 384 32.99 -12.99 -6.93
CA ASN A 384 33.88 -14.11 -7.20
C ASN A 384 34.25 -14.92 -5.96
N ASN A 385 34.11 -14.36 -4.75
CA ASN A 385 34.44 -15.00 -3.46
C ASN A 385 35.79 -15.78 -3.46
N PRO A 386 36.92 -15.13 -3.82
CA PRO A 386 38.22 -15.78 -3.92
C PRO A 386 38.67 -16.38 -2.58
N GLU A 387 39.55 -17.38 -2.59
CA GLU A 387 40.07 -18.06 -1.38
C GLU A 387 41.20 -17.30 -0.66
N GLU A 388 42.00 -16.52 -1.41
CA GLU A 388 43.08 -15.65 -0.89
C GLU A 388 42.94 -14.24 -1.49
N ILE A 389 43.18 -13.21 -0.68
CA ILE A 389 43.52 -11.86 -1.16
C ILE A 389 44.72 -11.27 -0.39
N ARG A 390 45.44 -10.33 -1.01
CA ARG A 390 46.55 -9.60 -0.39
C ARG A 390 46.22 -8.12 -0.30
N ILE A 391 46.34 -7.55 0.90
CA ILE A 391 46.09 -6.13 1.19
C ILE A 391 47.36 -5.55 1.82
N GLY A 392 48.06 -4.69 1.08
CA GLY A 392 49.37 -4.19 1.51
C GLY A 392 50.37 -5.34 1.73
N GLN A 393 50.78 -5.55 2.98
CA GLN A 393 51.67 -6.65 3.38
C GLN A 393 50.92 -7.88 3.91
N GLU A 394 49.63 -7.76 4.24
CA GLU A 394 48.82 -8.82 4.83
C GLU A 394 48.20 -9.73 3.77
N VAL A 395 48.04 -11.01 4.10
CA VAL A 395 47.44 -12.02 3.22
C VAL A 395 46.29 -12.69 3.97
N PHE A 396 45.08 -12.43 3.52
CA PHE A 396 43.87 -13.03 4.07
C PHE A 396 43.56 -14.32 3.31
N ARG A 397 43.11 -15.35 4.03
CA ARG A 397 42.77 -16.67 3.48
C ARG A 397 41.54 -17.25 4.17
N HIS A 398 40.66 -17.90 3.41
CA HIS A 398 39.57 -18.68 3.99
C HIS A 398 39.11 -19.82 3.04
N PRO A 399 38.97 -21.07 3.53
CA PRO A 399 38.74 -22.24 2.67
C PRO A 399 37.35 -22.34 2.03
N ALA A 400 36.41 -21.45 2.40
CA ALA A 400 35.12 -21.29 1.71
C ALA A 400 35.01 -19.93 0.98
N GLY A 401 36.15 -19.29 0.73
CA GLY A 401 36.23 -17.95 0.15
C GLY A 401 36.14 -16.82 1.18
N ILE A 402 36.77 -15.70 0.83
CA ILE A 402 37.08 -14.52 1.65
C ILE A 402 35.83 -13.76 2.13
N LEU A 403 34.67 -13.88 1.45
CA LEU A 403 33.42 -13.25 1.87
C LEU A 403 32.93 -13.72 3.25
N ASN A 404 33.44 -14.84 3.75
CA ASN A 404 33.15 -15.38 5.08
C ASN A 404 34.05 -14.81 6.19
N LEU A 405 35.16 -14.13 5.85
CA LEU A 405 35.97 -13.44 6.86
C LEU A 405 35.27 -12.15 7.29
N THR A 406 35.13 -12.01 8.60
CA THR A 406 34.25 -11.05 9.27
C THR A 406 34.35 -9.62 8.74
N GLN A 407 35.56 -9.12 8.52
CA GLN A 407 35.83 -7.78 8.02
C GLN A 407 35.30 -7.51 6.60
N PHE A 408 35.26 -8.51 5.72
CA PHE A 408 34.68 -8.37 4.37
C PHE A 408 33.19 -8.71 4.36
N THR A 409 32.77 -9.68 5.18
CA THR A 409 31.36 -10.01 5.41
C THR A 409 30.56 -8.77 5.83
N GLN A 410 31.09 -8.01 6.81
CA GLN A 410 30.40 -6.85 7.36
C GLN A 410 30.28 -5.71 6.34
N VAL A 411 31.32 -5.46 5.56
CA VAL A 411 31.32 -4.47 4.46
C VAL A 411 30.29 -4.83 3.38
N GLY A 412 30.31 -6.08 2.89
CA GLY A 412 29.40 -6.53 1.83
C GLY A 412 27.92 -6.51 2.25
N LEU A 413 27.60 -6.91 3.48
CA LEU A 413 26.23 -6.90 3.99
C LEU A 413 25.68 -5.48 4.20
N VAL A 414 26.51 -4.53 4.64
CA VAL A 414 26.11 -3.10 4.72
C VAL A 414 25.85 -2.54 3.31
N ALA A 415 26.75 -2.79 2.36
CA ALA A 415 26.57 -2.33 0.98
C ALA A 415 25.28 -2.90 0.35
N LYS A 416 24.97 -4.19 0.58
CA LYS A 416 23.70 -4.80 0.17
C LYS A 416 22.50 -4.11 0.81
N ALA A 417 22.45 -4.02 2.14
CA ALA A 417 21.30 -3.42 2.84
C ALA A 417 21.08 -1.94 2.49
N MET A 418 22.15 -1.21 2.17
CA MET A 418 22.05 0.17 1.68
C MET A 418 21.62 0.25 0.20
N ALA A 419 21.94 -0.75 -0.62
CA ALA A 419 21.44 -0.86 -1.98
C ALA A 419 19.91 -1.10 -1.98
N ASP A 420 19.41 -2.03 -1.15
CA ASP A 420 17.97 -2.22 -0.92
C ASP A 420 17.27 -0.90 -0.54
N TRP A 421 17.83 -0.22 0.47
CA TRP A 421 17.32 1.05 0.97
C TRP A 421 17.31 2.16 -0.09
N SER A 422 18.32 2.20 -0.96
CA SER A 422 18.40 3.17 -2.04
C SER A 422 17.26 3.00 -3.07
N ILE A 423 16.85 1.75 -3.36
CA ILE A 423 15.72 1.46 -4.26
C ILE A 423 14.40 1.85 -3.58
N LEU A 424 14.20 1.55 -2.28
CA LEU A 424 13.03 2.01 -1.53
C LEU A 424 12.92 3.54 -1.50
N LYS A 425 14.06 4.23 -1.42
CA LYS A 425 14.15 5.70 -1.48
C LYS A 425 13.83 6.24 -2.87
N GLU A 426 14.39 5.63 -3.92
CA GLU A 426 14.16 5.98 -5.33
C GLU A 426 12.70 5.76 -5.78
N ASN A 427 11.95 4.90 -5.07
CA ASN A 427 10.52 4.64 -5.30
C ASN A 427 9.58 5.44 -4.38
N GLY A 428 10.12 6.34 -3.53
CA GLY A 428 9.31 7.18 -2.63
C GLY A 428 8.61 6.43 -1.49
N LEU A 429 9.01 5.19 -1.19
CA LEU A 429 8.32 4.27 -0.25
C LEU A 429 8.68 4.49 1.23
N LEU A 430 9.59 5.40 1.54
CA LEU A 430 10.13 5.58 2.88
C LEU A 430 9.29 6.51 3.76
N LYS A 431 8.68 5.95 4.81
CA LYS A 431 7.91 6.71 5.81
C LYS A 431 8.87 7.49 6.73
N SER A 432 8.83 8.83 6.63
CA SER A 432 9.79 9.76 7.27
C SER A 432 9.92 9.65 8.80
N ASP A 433 8.87 9.18 9.48
CA ASP A 433 8.73 9.05 10.93
C ASP A 433 8.91 7.60 11.44
N ALA A 434 9.16 6.64 10.55
CA ALA A 434 9.27 5.22 10.89
C ALA A 434 10.32 4.91 11.97
N ALA A 435 10.03 3.91 12.80
CA ALA A 435 11.02 3.36 13.73
C ALA A 435 12.10 2.57 12.97
N PHE A 436 13.31 2.47 13.54
CA PHE A 436 14.38 1.68 12.95
C PHE A 436 15.29 1.02 13.98
N ALA A 437 15.69 -0.21 13.67
CA ALA A 437 16.59 -1.03 14.48
C ALA A 437 17.41 -1.93 13.55
N GLY A 438 18.50 -2.53 14.04
CA GLY A 438 19.24 -3.50 13.25
C GLY A 438 20.01 -4.48 14.12
N HIS A 439 19.99 -5.75 13.77
CA HIS A 439 20.56 -6.82 14.58
C HIS A 439 22.08 -6.84 14.42
N SER A 440 22.82 -6.59 15.51
CA SER A 440 24.29 -6.56 15.50
C SER A 440 24.82 -5.58 14.43
N LEU A 441 25.50 -6.09 13.39
CA LEU A 441 25.95 -5.37 12.20
C LEU A 441 24.86 -4.49 11.58
N GLY A 442 23.61 -4.97 11.54
CA GLY A 442 22.49 -4.26 10.92
C GLY A 442 22.24 -2.89 11.53
N GLU A 443 22.63 -2.66 12.78
CA GLU A 443 22.52 -1.35 13.46
C GLU A 443 23.27 -0.23 12.72
N TYR A 444 24.42 -0.55 12.13
CA TYR A 444 25.21 0.39 11.34
C TYR A 444 24.55 0.72 9.99
N ALA A 445 23.95 -0.28 9.33
CA ALA A 445 23.15 -0.07 8.12
C ALA A 445 21.87 0.72 8.43
N ALA A 446 21.21 0.45 9.57
CA ALA A 446 20.04 1.18 10.02
C ALA A 446 20.34 2.67 10.25
N LEU A 447 21.48 3.00 10.86
CA LEU A 447 21.92 4.39 11.06
C LEU A 447 22.39 5.07 9.76
N ALA A 448 23.01 4.33 8.84
CA ALA A 448 23.34 4.83 7.50
C ALA A 448 22.09 5.12 6.66
N SER A 449 21.04 4.31 6.80
CA SER A 449 19.79 4.45 6.07
C SER A 449 19.14 5.83 6.28
N GLN A 450 19.17 6.33 7.51
CA GLN A 450 18.63 7.65 7.87
C GLN A 450 19.56 8.82 7.49
N GLY A 451 20.73 8.55 6.89
CA GLY A 451 21.74 9.55 6.58
C GLY A 451 22.48 10.11 7.79
N ILE A 452 22.30 9.50 8.98
CA ILE A 452 22.94 9.93 10.22
C ILE A 452 24.45 9.60 10.17
N LEU A 453 24.77 8.45 9.58
CA LEU A 453 26.14 8.05 9.25
C LEU A 453 26.35 8.05 7.72
N PRO A 454 27.37 8.73 7.18
CA PRO A 454 27.76 8.57 5.77
C PRO A 454 28.17 7.13 5.48
N LEU A 455 27.85 6.62 4.28
CA LEU A 455 28.17 5.24 3.89
C LEU A 455 29.68 4.97 4.00
N GLN A 456 30.52 5.90 3.55
CA GLN A 456 31.99 5.78 3.62
C GLN A 456 32.49 5.60 5.05
N SER A 457 31.95 6.39 6.00
CA SER A 457 32.24 6.24 7.43
C SER A 457 31.80 4.88 7.95
N VAL A 458 30.65 4.37 7.53
CA VAL A 458 30.19 3.03 7.95
C VAL A 458 31.04 1.92 7.37
N ILE A 459 31.40 1.95 6.07
CA ILE A 459 32.30 0.97 5.46
C ILE A 459 33.63 0.89 6.22
N ARG A 460 34.22 2.04 6.58
CA ARG A 460 35.39 2.10 7.47
C ARG A 460 35.12 1.49 8.85
N ILE A 461 34.08 1.94 9.55
CA ILE A 461 33.73 1.48 10.90
C ILE A 461 33.56 -0.04 10.92
N VAL A 462 32.82 -0.63 9.98
CA VAL A 462 32.52 -2.08 10.01
C VAL A 462 33.68 -2.96 9.52
N TYR A 463 34.52 -2.45 8.61
CA TYR A 463 35.77 -3.11 8.25
C TYR A 463 36.71 -3.18 9.47
N HIS A 464 36.95 -2.05 10.13
CA HIS A 464 37.76 -2.00 11.35
C HIS A 464 37.12 -2.79 12.50
N ARG A 465 35.79 -2.76 12.68
CA ARG A 465 35.06 -3.61 13.64
C ARG A 465 35.39 -5.08 13.46
N GLY A 466 35.37 -5.58 12.21
CA GLY A 466 35.74 -6.94 11.87
C GLY A 466 37.20 -7.27 12.19
N LEU A 467 38.14 -6.37 11.88
CA LEU A 467 39.55 -6.53 12.20
C LEU A 467 39.81 -6.53 13.72
N THR A 468 39.25 -5.59 14.47
CA THR A 468 39.39 -5.52 15.93
C THR A 468 38.76 -6.73 16.62
N MET A 469 37.63 -7.24 16.11
CA MET A 469 37.04 -8.50 16.59
C MET A 469 37.94 -9.72 16.37
N GLN A 470 38.73 -9.74 15.29
CA GLN A 470 39.66 -10.82 14.98
C GLN A 470 40.98 -10.72 15.78
N SER A 471 41.52 -9.51 15.97
CA SER A 471 42.84 -9.31 16.63
C SER A 471 42.82 -9.43 18.16
N LEU A 472 41.64 -9.34 18.79
CA LEU A 472 41.45 -9.57 20.23
C LEU A 472 41.37 -11.05 20.63
N VAL A 473 41.30 -11.95 19.65
CA VAL A 473 41.16 -13.38 19.89
C VAL A 473 42.52 -14.05 19.77
N GLU A 474 43.02 -14.61 20.87
CA GLU A 474 44.21 -15.47 20.85
C GLU A 474 43.95 -16.71 19.98
N ARG A 475 44.94 -17.03 19.13
CA ARG A 475 44.90 -18.15 18.18
C ARG A 475 46.15 -19.01 18.30
N ASP A 476 46.00 -20.30 18.04
CA ASP A 476 47.10 -21.26 18.05
C ASP A 476 47.95 -21.21 16.76
N SER A 477 48.95 -22.09 16.66
CA SER A 477 49.86 -22.18 15.50
C SER A 477 49.20 -22.69 14.21
N GLU A 478 47.98 -23.23 14.28
CA GLU A 478 47.16 -23.63 13.13
C GLU A 478 46.10 -22.57 12.79
N GLY A 479 45.96 -21.53 13.63
CA GLY A 479 45.02 -20.43 13.49
C GLY A 479 43.69 -20.64 14.23
N ASN A 480 43.48 -21.76 14.94
CA ASN A 480 42.25 -22.01 15.69
C ASN A 480 42.17 -21.08 16.92
N SER A 481 40.97 -20.69 17.32
CA SER A 481 40.73 -20.05 18.63
C SER A 481 40.24 -21.07 19.67
N PRO A 482 40.35 -20.75 20.98
CA PRO A 482 39.75 -21.55 22.05
C PRO A 482 38.23 -21.30 22.22
N TYR A 483 37.61 -20.46 21.39
CA TYR A 483 36.22 -20.01 21.54
C TYR A 483 35.30 -20.55 20.42
N ARG A 484 34.01 -20.73 20.72
CA ARG A 484 32.96 -21.04 19.71
C ARG A 484 31.63 -20.40 20.07
N MET A 485 30.81 -20.13 19.05
CA MET A 485 29.40 -19.76 19.20
C MET A 485 28.47 -20.92 18.82
N THR A 486 27.35 -21.03 19.52
CA THR A 486 26.29 -22.03 19.31
C THR A 486 24.90 -21.39 19.40
N VAL A 487 23.88 -22.04 18.85
CA VAL A 487 22.48 -21.67 19.09
C VAL A 487 21.85 -22.66 20.07
N VAL A 488 21.33 -22.14 21.18
CA VAL A 488 20.47 -22.89 22.11
C VAL A 488 19.03 -22.71 21.68
N LEU A 489 18.32 -23.82 21.51
CA LEU A 489 16.92 -23.86 21.14
C LEU A 489 16.05 -24.11 22.37
N GLY A 490 15.24 -23.11 22.71
CA GLY A 490 14.28 -23.17 23.80
C GLY A 490 13.03 -24.00 23.46
N ASN A 491 12.40 -24.54 24.49
CA ASN A 491 11.18 -25.33 24.37
C ASN A 491 10.41 -25.34 25.69
N ARG A 492 9.39 -24.48 25.81
CA ARG A 492 8.47 -24.43 26.98
C ARG A 492 7.91 -25.80 27.37
N LYS A 493 7.64 -26.70 26.41
CA LYS A 493 7.09 -28.05 26.69
C LYS A 493 8.10 -29.00 27.35
N ALA A 494 9.40 -28.74 27.18
CA ALA A 494 10.49 -29.46 27.85
C ALA A 494 11.01 -28.73 29.10
N GLY A 495 10.36 -27.65 29.55
CA GLY A 495 10.83 -26.82 30.66
C GLY A 495 12.04 -25.93 30.33
N LEU A 496 12.45 -25.84 29.06
CA LEU A 496 13.51 -24.95 28.59
C LEU A 496 12.95 -23.58 28.24
N THR A 497 12.71 -22.77 29.28
CA THR A 497 12.38 -21.34 29.17
C THR A 497 13.66 -20.48 29.15
N GLU A 498 13.51 -19.19 28.88
CA GLU A 498 14.56 -18.16 29.01
C GLU A 498 15.30 -18.26 30.35
N GLU A 499 14.56 -18.36 31.45
CA GLU A 499 15.13 -18.44 32.80
C GLU A 499 15.88 -19.76 33.01
N ARG A 500 15.38 -20.90 32.51
CA ARG A 500 16.09 -22.19 32.66
C ARG A 500 17.33 -22.26 31.77
N ILE A 501 17.30 -21.67 30.58
CA ILE A 501 18.49 -21.55 29.70
C ILE A 501 19.54 -20.67 30.39
N HIS A 502 19.15 -19.53 30.96
CA HIS A 502 20.05 -18.65 31.70
C HIS A 502 20.64 -19.33 32.95
N GLN A 503 19.84 -20.13 33.68
CA GLN A 503 20.33 -20.95 34.79
C GLN A 503 21.36 -21.98 34.32
N ILE A 504 21.09 -22.75 33.26
CA ILE A 504 22.03 -23.78 32.76
C ILE A 504 23.34 -23.15 32.28
N VAL A 505 23.29 -22.02 31.57
CA VAL A 505 24.52 -21.33 31.12
C VAL A 505 25.34 -20.84 32.33
N GLU A 506 24.69 -20.27 33.35
CA GLU A 506 25.37 -19.80 34.57
C GLU A 506 25.89 -20.94 35.45
N GLU A 507 25.16 -22.06 35.55
CA GLU A 507 25.57 -23.32 36.18
C GLU A 507 26.86 -23.84 35.51
N VAL A 508 26.88 -23.93 34.18
CA VAL A 508 28.04 -24.41 33.42
C VAL A 508 29.23 -23.44 33.53
N ARG A 509 29.01 -22.13 33.39
CA ARG A 509 30.05 -21.09 33.54
C ARG A 509 30.70 -21.14 34.93
N THR A 510 29.89 -21.27 35.98
CA THR A 510 30.36 -21.32 37.37
C THR A 510 31.09 -22.62 37.69
N ASN A 511 30.57 -23.77 37.26
CA ASN A 511 31.16 -25.07 37.56
C ASN A 511 32.45 -25.35 36.76
N SER A 512 32.49 -24.97 35.48
CA SER A 512 33.69 -25.10 34.64
C SER A 512 34.76 -24.05 34.93
N LYS A 513 34.36 -22.88 35.45
CA LYS A 513 35.19 -21.66 35.59
C LYS A 513 35.73 -21.11 34.27
N LEU A 514 35.15 -21.53 33.16
CA LEU A 514 35.47 -21.06 31.81
C LEU A 514 34.44 -20.01 31.37
N PRO A 515 34.82 -19.06 30.49
CA PRO A 515 33.89 -18.05 30.01
C PRO A 515 32.82 -18.68 29.10
N LEU A 516 31.56 -18.32 29.35
CA LEU A 516 30.38 -18.78 28.63
C LEU A 516 29.23 -17.80 28.88
N GLU A 517 28.67 -17.20 27.83
CA GLU A 517 27.72 -16.08 27.94
C GLU A 517 26.60 -16.18 26.88
N ILE A 518 25.38 -15.77 27.24
CA ILE A 518 24.28 -15.60 26.28
C ILE A 518 24.45 -14.24 25.60
N VAL A 519 24.65 -14.26 24.28
CA VAL A 519 25.11 -13.09 23.51
C VAL A 519 24.10 -12.56 22.50
N ASN A 520 23.13 -13.37 22.04
CA ASN A 520 21.98 -12.87 21.30
C ASN A 520 20.69 -13.45 21.89
N PHE A 521 19.78 -12.56 22.28
CA PHE A 521 18.43 -12.88 22.75
C PHE A 521 17.48 -12.72 21.55
N ASN A 522 17.28 -13.77 20.75
CA ASN A 522 16.64 -13.65 19.42
C ASN A 522 15.11 -13.86 19.45
N ILE A 523 14.64 -14.96 20.07
CA ILE A 523 13.20 -15.29 20.14
C ILE A 523 12.89 -15.92 21.51
N ARG A 524 11.94 -15.33 22.24
CA ARG A 524 11.58 -15.73 23.60
C ARG A 524 11.21 -17.22 23.66
N ASP A 525 11.80 -17.92 24.62
CA ASP A 525 11.69 -19.36 24.89
C ASP A 525 11.95 -20.26 23.67
N ARG A 526 12.70 -19.77 22.66
CA ARG A 526 12.93 -20.47 21.39
C ARG A 526 14.35 -20.39 20.85
N GLN A 527 15.00 -19.22 20.88
CA GLN A 527 16.29 -19.06 20.18
C GLN A 527 17.20 -18.06 20.89
N TYR A 528 18.36 -18.57 21.31
CA TYR A 528 19.41 -17.80 21.96
C TYR A 528 20.77 -18.17 21.34
N SER A 529 21.65 -17.19 21.10
CA SER A 529 23.05 -17.48 20.80
C SER A 529 23.85 -17.48 22.09
N VAL A 530 24.72 -18.47 22.26
CA VAL A 530 25.63 -18.59 23.40
C VAL A 530 27.05 -18.72 22.86
N THR A 531 28.02 -18.04 23.46
CA THR A 531 29.43 -18.12 23.07
C THR A 531 30.32 -18.30 24.29
N GLY A 532 31.48 -18.93 24.11
CA GLY A 532 32.39 -19.21 25.21
C GLY A 532 33.54 -20.13 24.82
N HIS A 533 34.30 -20.58 25.82
CA HIS A 533 35.37 -21.57 25.63
C HIS A 533 34.82 -22.87 25.07
N ILE A 534 35.57 -23.52 24.18
CA ILE A 534 35.13 -24.73 23.46
C ILE A 534 34.64 -25.84 24.41
N ASP A 535 35.34 -26.07 25.54
CA ASP A 535 34.94 -27.06 26.54
C ASP A 535 33.67 -26.65 27.31
N ALA A 536 33.48 -25.36 27.60
CA ALA A 536 32.28 -24.86 28.25
C ALA A 536 31.05 -25.01 27.35
N VAL A 537 31.24 -24.78 26.04
CA VAL A 537 30.22 -25.01 25.01
C VAL A 537 29.90 -26.51 24.85
N ALA A 538 30.89 -27.40 25.01
CA ALA A 538 30.69 -28.85 25.00
C ALA A 538 29.96 -29.36 26.27
N ILE A 539 30.28 -28.82 27.45
CA ILE A 539 29.55 -29.13 28.70
C ILE A 539 28.10 -28.62 28.59
N LEU A 540 27.89 -27.42 28.04
CA LEU A 540 26.55 -26.87 27.79
C LEU A 540 25.71 -27.77 26.87
N GLU A 541 26.29 -28.32 25.80
CA GLU A 541 25.62 -29.28 24.91
C GLU A 541 25.14 -30.53 25.68
N GLU A 542 25.97 -31.04 26.59
CA GLU A 542 25.64 -32.22 27.39
C GLU A 542 24.58 -31.92 28.48
N GLU A 543 24.65 -30.79 29.18
CA GLU A 543 23.59 -30.41 30.13
C GLU A 543 22.25 -30.16 29.43
N LEU A 544 22.26 -29.48 28.28
CA LEU A 544 21.06 -29.29 27.45
C LEU A 544 20.51 -30.59 26.88
N ARG A 545 21.36 -31.61 26.66
CA ARG A 545 20.94 -32.96 26.21
C ARG A 545 20.24 -33.74 27.33
N LYS A 546 20.63 -33.56 28.60
CA LYS A 546 19.96 -34.20 29.76
C LYS A 546 18.53 -33.69 29.95
N VAL A 547 18.30 -32.39 29.74
CA VAL A 547 16.98 -31.76 29.92
C VAL A 547 16.11 -31.71 28.66
N SER A 548 16.62 -32.13 27.49
CA SER A 548 15.89 -31.96 26.23
C SER A 548 14.67 -32.87 26.06
N GLY A 549 14.57 -33.97 26.83
CA GLY A 549 13.57 -35.01 26.62
C GLY A 549 13.67 -35.72 25.25
N GLY A 550 14.83 -35.61 24.57
CA GLY A 550 15.03 -36.10 23.20
C GLY A 550 14.76 -35.07 22.10
N HIS A 551 14.35 -33.84 22.45
CA HIS A 551 14.24 -32.75 21.47
C HIS A 551 15.62 -32.18 21.07
N LYS A 552 15.69 -31.52 19.91
CA LYS A 552 16.89 -30.80 19.47
C LYS A 552 16.97 -29.45 20.18
N THR A 553 17.86 -29.32 21.15
CA THR A 553 18.04 -28.13 22.01
C THR A 553 19.31 -27.33 21.70
N PHE A 554 20.11 -27.78 20.74
CA PHE A 554 21.44 -27.23 20.43
C PHE A 554 21.73 -27.27 18.93
N VAL A 555 22.42 -26.25 18.41
CA VAL A 555 22.92 -26.18 17.03
C VAL A 555 24.29 -25.52 17.01
N ARG A 556 25.35 -26.33 16.80
CA ARG A 556 26.72 -25.85 16.57
C ARG A 556 26.76 -24.97 15.31
N ILE A 557 27.37 -23.79 15.38
CA ILE A 557 27.57 -22.92 14.22
C ILE A 557 28.98 -23.19 13.65
N PRO A 558 29.12 -23.65 12.39
CA PRO A 558 30.43 -23.81 11.78
C PRO A 558 31.06 -22.45 11.44
N GLY A 559 32.39 -22.36 11.49
CA GLY A 559 33.13 -21.17 11.05
C GLY A 559 33.09 -19.95 11.97
N ILE A 560 32.36 -19.97 13.09
CA ILE A 560 32.37 -18.86 14.08
C ILE A 560 33.19 -19.25 15.31
N ASP A 561 34.39 -18.66 15.38
CA ASP A 561 35.39 -18.86 16.42
C ASP A 561 35.75 -17.57 17.19
N VAL A 562 35.04 -16.46 16.92
CA VAL A 562 35.15 -15.20 17.66
C VAL A 562 33.97 -15.07 18.64
N PRO A 563 34.21 -14.73 19.92
CA PRO A 563 33.14 -14.61 20.92
C PRO A 563 32.43 -13.25 20.85
N PHE A 564 31.78 -12.96 19.73
CA PHE A 564 31.02 -11.73 19.48
C PHE A 564 30.04 -11.39 20.61
N HIS A 565 29.87 -10.10 20.93
CA HIS A 565 28.88 -9.58 21.90
C HIS A 565 29.04 -10.09 23.35
N SER A 566 30.22 -10.63 23.71
CA SER A 566 30.53 -11.12 25.05
C SER A 566 31.52 -10.21 25.80
N GLY A 567 31.55 -10.37 27.13
CA GLY A 567 32.49 -9.72 28.03
C GLY A 567 33.97 -9.98 27.69
N ILE A 568 34.28 -11.06 26.97
CA ILE A 568 35.64 -11.38 26.48
C ILE A 568 36.18 -10.24 25.58
N LEU A 569 35.31 -9.55 24.83
CA LEU A 569 35.69 -8.48 23.91
C LEU A 569 35.73 -7.08 24.55
N LEU A 570 35.41 -6.93 25.84
CA LEU A 570 35.43 -5.63 26.54
C LEU A 570 36.77 -4.87 26.45
N PRO A 571 37.96 -5.52 26.47
CA PRO A 571 39.24 -4.81 26.27
C PRO A 571 39.36 -4.09 24.93
N GLY A 572 38.56 -4.45 23.92
CA GLY A 572 38.51 -3.80 22.61
C GLY A 572 37.74 -2.49 22.55
N VAL A 573 36.83 -2.26 23.51
CA VAL A 573 35.89 -1.13 23.48
C VAL A 573 36.58 0.24 23.40
N PRO A 574 37.71 0.51 24.10
CA PRO A 574 38.44 1.78 23.94
C PRO A 574 38.96 2.01 22.52
N ALA A 575 39.65 1.03 21.94
CA ALA A 575 40.19 1.15 20.58
C ALA A 575 39.09 1.26 19.51
N PHE A 576 37.97 0.54 19.69
CA PHE A 576 36.83 0.67 18.79
C PHE A 576 36.08 2.00 18.96
N ARG A 577 36.07 2.59 20.16
CA ARG A 577 35.56 3.96 20.39
C ARG A 577 36.39 4.99 19.62
N GLU A 578 37.71 4.88 19.60
CA GLU A 578 38.57 5.79 18.82
C GLU A 578 38.26 5.70 17.31
N VAL A 579 38.03 4.50 16.77
CA VAL A 579 37.58 4.29 15.38
C VAL A 579 36.24 4.99 15.11
N LEU A 580 35.28 4.89 16.04
CA LEU A 580 34.00 5.58 15.96
C LEU A 580 34.20 7.11 16.00
N GLU A 581 34.94 7.64 16.97
CA GLU A 581 35.20 9.09 17.10
C GLU A 581 35.87 9.69 15.86
N GLN A 582 36.81 8.97 15.24
CA GLN A 582 37.47 9.37 14.00
C GLN A 582 36.52 9.41 12.80
N ASN A 583 35.60 8.44 12.67
CA ASN A 583 34.69 8.32 11.53
C ASN A 583 33.36 9.09 11.69
N LEU A 584 33.04 9.54 12.91
CA LEU A 584 31.80 10.25 13.26
C LEU A 584 31.99 11.77 13.43
N GLN A 585 33.04 12.35 12.83
CA GLN A 585 33.31 13.78 12.93
C GLN A 585 32.17 14.63 12.37
N SER A 586 31.72 14.34 11.14
CA SER A 586 30.70 15.09 10.39
C SER A 586 29.35 14.35 10.28
N VAL A 587 28.73 14.04 11.43
CA VAL A 587 27.37 13.48 11.49
C VAL A 587 26.29 14.57 11.39
N GLN A 588 25.14 14.23 10.81
CA GLN A 588 23.97 15.11 10.71
C GLN A 588 22.70 14.35 11.14
N GLY A 589 21.56 15.05 11.29
CA GLY A 589 20.26 14.41 11.58
C GLY A 589 20.17 13.63 12.89
N LEU A 590 21.05 13.89 13.86
CA LEU A 590 21.07 13.18 15.15
C LEU A 590 19.75 13.29 15.92
N ASP A 591 19.00 14.36 15.71
CA ASP A 591 17.63 14.56 16.19
C ASP A 591 16.66 13.45 15.73
N GLN A 592 16.89 12.85 14.57
CA GLN A 592 16.09 11.72 14.05
C GLN A 592 16.28 10.41 14.83
N LEU A 593 17.25 10.33 15.75
CA LEU A 593 17.39 9.20 16.66
C LEU A 593 16.24 9.16 17.68
N ASP A 594 15.81 10.32 18.18
CA ASP A 594 14.91 10.41 19.34
C ASP A 594 13.57 9.73 19.08
N GLY A 595 13.24 8.73 19.91
CA GLY A 595 11.98 7.98 19.79
C GLY A 595 11.87 7.03 18.59
N ARG A 596 12.84 7.02 17.67
CA ARG A 596 12.82 6.21 16.43
C ARG A 596 13.88 5.11 16.38
N TYR A 597 15.11 5.41 16.81
CA TYR A 597 16.22 4.47 16.86
C TYR A 597 16.11 3.53 18.07
N ILE A 598 16.12 2.21 17.87
CA ILE A 598 16.21 1.24 18.97
C ILE A 598 17.57 0.54 18.97
N PRO A 599 18.53 0.97 19.81
CA PRO A 599 19.84 0.33 19.94
C PRO A 599 19.79 -1.05 20.62
N ASN A 600 20.65 -1.96 20.16
CA ASN A 600 20.78 -3.35 20.61
C ASN A 600 21.09 -3.48 22.12
N LEU A 601 21.84 -2.53 22.68
CA LEU A 601 22.36 -2.59 24.05
C LEU A 601 21.28 -2.46 25.15
N VAL A 602 20.20 -1.72 24.85
CA VAL A 602 19.16 -1.37 25.83
C VAL A 602 17.73 -1.62 25.34
N ALA A 603 17.52 -1.93 24.05
CA ALA A 603 16.22 -2.29 23.47
C ALA A 603 15.06 -1.32 23.83
N ARG A 604 15.36 -0.02 23.85
CA ARG A 604 14.40 1.07 24.06
C ARG A 604 14.69 2.19 23.05
N PRO A 605 13.69 2.98 22.63
CA PRO A 605 13.93 4.10 21.74
C PRO A 605 14.92 5.10 22.36
N PHE A 606 15.88 5.52 21.55
CA PHE A 606 16.91 6.47 21.92
C PHE A 606 16.30 7.76 22.47
N SER A 607 16.89 8.29 23.55
CA SER A 607 16.45 9.55 24.14
C SER A 607 17.50 10.16 25.06
N LEU A 608 17.57 11.49 25.11
CA LEU A 608 18.33 12.23 26.14
C LEU A 608 17.66 12.22 27.53
N LYS A 609 16.49 11.58 27.70
CA LYS A 609 15.77 11.50 28.99
C LYS A 609 16.58 10.78 30.07
N PRO A 610 16.50 11.20 31.36
CA PRO A 610 17.24 10.58 32.46
C PRO A 610 17.03 9.07 32.65
N GLU A 611 15.88 8.53 32.23
CA GLU A 611 15.59 7.09 32.25
C GLU A 611 16.45 6.32 31.25
N PHE A 612 16.51 6.76 29.99
CA PHE A 612 17.35 6.15 28.97
C PHE A 612 18.83 6.26 29.33
N LEU A 613 19.27 7.42 29.82
CA LEU A 613 20.64 7.59 30.29
C LEU A 613 21.01 6.58 31.39
N ARG A 614 20.12 6.30 32.36
CA ARG A 614 20.39 5.28 33.40
C ARG A 614 20.56 3.88 32.80
N LEU A 615 19.70 3.48 31.86
CA LEU A 615 19.83 2.17 31.19
C LEU A 615 21.18 2.00 30.47
N VAL A 616 21.74 3.07 29.90
CA VAL A 616 23.08 3.03 29.30
C VAL A 616 24.17 3.00 30.38
N GLU A 617 24.11 3.85 31.42
CA GLU A 617 25.08 3.82 32.54
C GLU A 617 25.11 2.45 33.26
N GLU A 618 23.97 1.76 33.35
CA GLU A 618 23.84 0.41 33.93
C GLU A 618 24.46 -0.69 33.05
N LYS A 619 24.58 -0.47 31.74
CA LYS A 619 25.17 -1.41 30.77
C LYS A 619 26.65 -1.15 30.48
N THR A 620 27.09 0.10 30.53
CA THR A 620 28.46 0.50 30.15
C THR A 620 29.36 0.81 31.36
N GLY A 621 28.76 1.21 32.49
CA GLY A 621 29.47 1.73 33.67
C GLY A 621 29.86 3.22 33.57
N SER A 622 29.73 3.82 32.37
CA SER A 622 30.03 5.24 32.09
C SER A 622 29.01 6.18 32.76
N ARG A 623 29.27 7.51 32.72
CA ARG A 623 28.46 8.52 33.43
C ARG A 623 28.22 9.77 32.61
N PHE A 624 26.94 10.09 32.38
CA PHE A 624 26.50 11.21 31.53
C PHE A 624 26.12 12.46 32.33
N GLU A 625 26.91 12.78 33.37
CA GLU A 625 26.66 13.91 34.27
C GLU A 625 26.69 15.28 33.54
N ALA A 626 27.42 15.40 32.43
CA ALA A 626 27.42 16.62 31.61
C ALA A 626 26.09 16.79 30.86
N ILE A 627 25.59 15.74 30.21
CA ILE A 627 24.30 15.70 29.52
C ILE A 627 23.17 15.97 30.52
N ARG A 628 23.14 15.23 31.64
CA ARG A 628 22.12 15.34 32.71
C ARG A 628 22.03 16.75 33.33
N LYS A 629 23.11 17.54 33.27
CA LYS A 629 23.19 18.92 33.79
C LYS A 629 23.10 19.99 32.70
N GLY A 630 22.78 19.62 31.45
CA GLY A 630 22.67 20.57 30.32
C GLY A 630 23.98 21.30 30.00
N LYS A 631 25.14 20.70 30.29
CA LYS A 631 26.47 21.31 30.11
C LYS A 631 27.05 21.13 28.71
N VAL A 632 26.48 20.23 27.92
CA VAL A 632 26.80 20.01 26.50
C VAL A 632 25.56 20.32 25.67
N SER A 633 25.75 20.68 24.39
CA SER A 633 24.63 20.95 23.49
C SER A 633 23.87 19.67 23.15
N ASP A 634 22.60 19.82 22.80
CA ASP A 634 21.70 18.72 22.44
C ASP A 634 22.28 17.82 21.32
N GLY A 635 22.93 18.39 20.31
CA GLY A 635 23.60 17.62 19.25
C GLY A 635 24.84 16.86 19.76
N GLN A 636 25.66 17.49 20.60
CA GLN A 636 26.85 16.85 21.19
C GLN A 636 26.45 15.70 22.13
N ALA A 637 25.42 15.89 22.96
CA ALA A 637 24.88 14.86 23.83
C ALA A 637 24.41 13.62 23.05
N ARG A 638 23.74 13.81 21.91
CA ARG A 638 23.32 12.69 21.05
C ARG A 638 24.50 11.97 20.42
N LYS A 639 25.53 12.71 19.98
CA LYS A 639 26.77 12.14 19.42
C LYS A 639 27.53 11.30 20.45
N GLU A 640 27.77 11.83 21.65
CA GLU A 640 28.42 11.12 22.76
C GLU A 640 27.69 9.82 23.12
N LEU A 641 26.35 9.89 23.23
CA LEU A 641 25.52 8.75 23.57
C LEU A 641 25.46 7.69 22.45
N LEU A 642 25.43 8.12 21.17
CA LEU A 642 25.49 7.21 20.02
C LEU A 642 26.83 6.48 19.92
N ILE A 643 27.95 7.20 20.12
CA ILE A 643 29.30 6.62 20.16
C ILE A 643 29.35 5.54 21.24
N GLU A 644 28.86 5.82 22.45
CA GLU A 644 28.95 4.87 23.57
C GLU A 644 28.08 3.63 23.37
N LEU A 645 26.87 3.79 22.82
CA LEU A 645 25.99 2.66 22.46
C LEU A 645 26.67 1.71 21.45
N LEU A 646 27.25 2.25 20.38
CA LEU A 646 27.91 1.47 19.33
C LEU A 646 29.23 0.86 19.83
N ALA A 647 30.00 1.59 20.64
CA ALA A 647 31.25 1.13 21.23
C ALA A 647 31.02 -0.09 22.14
N TYR A 648 29.98 -0.07 22.99
CA TYR A 648 29.68 -1.20 23.89
C TYR A 648 28.93 -2.35 23.21
N GLN A 649 28.13 -2.11 22.17
CA GLN A 649 27.50 -3.18 21.38
C GLN A 649 28.53 -4.17 20.81
N PHE A 650 29.77 -3.76 20.60
CA PHE A 650 30.92 -4.62 20.27
C PHE A 650 31.08 -5.83 21.24
N ALA A 651 30.85 -5.62 22.53
CA ALA A 651 31.18 -6.53 23.63
C ALA A 651 30.02 -6.73 24.64
N GLN A 652 28.78 -6.51 24.21
CA GLN A 652 27.59 -6.64 25.04
C GLN A 652 26.45 -7.34 24.26
N PRO A 653 25.59 -8.14 24.92
CA PRO A 653 24.57 -8.93 24.25
C PRO A 653 23.52 -8.12 23.47
N VAL A 654 23.06 -8.70 22.36
CA VAL A 654 21.97 -8.16 21.52
C VAL A 654 20.60 -8.53 22.12
N LEU A 655 19.83 -7.53 22.55
CA LEU A 655 18.53 -7.68 23.22
C LEU A 655 17.33 -7.71 22.24
N TRP A 656 17.38 -8.58 21.22
CA TRP A 656 16.44 -8.55 20.09
C TRP A 656 15.00 -8.97 20.46
N ILE A 657 14.81 -9.81 21.47
CA ILE A 657 13.48 -10.12 22.06
C ILE A 657 12.80 -8.83 22.51
N GLN A 658 13.50 -8.05 23.34
CA GLN A 658 12.99 -6.81 23.92
C GLN A 658 12.76 -5.73 22.85
N THR A 659 13.56 -5.71 21.78
CA THR A 659 13.35 -4.83 20.61
C THR A 659 12.07 -5.20 19.86
N GLN A 660 11.83 -6.49 19.58
CA GLN A 660 10.59 -6.95 18.93
C GLN A 660 9.36 -6.66 19.80
N GLU A 661 9.41 -6.98 21.10
CA GLU A 661 8.32 -6.72 22.04
C GLU A 661 7.98 -5.22 22.11
N TYR A 662 8.99 -4.34 22.19
CA TYR A 662 8.78 -2.90 22.23
C TYR A 662 8.17 -2.36 20.92
N LEU A 663 8.65 -2.81 19.75
CA LEU A 663 8.07 -2.43 18.45
C LEU A 663 6.60 -2.88 18.33
N LEU A 664 6.32 -4.13 18.69
CA LEU A 664 5.01 -4.76 18.47
C LEU A 664 3.94 -4.33 19.49
N GLN A 665 4.33 -4.09 20.74
CA GLN A 665 3.39 -3.83 21.84
C GLN A 665 3.34 -2.35 22.25
N GLU A 666 4.50 -1.73 22.49
CA GLU A 666 4.59 -0.35 23.03
C GLU A 666 4.48 0.71 21.92
N MET A 667 5.10 0.46 20.75
CA MET A 667 5.01 1.34 19.58
C MET A 667 3.85 0.98 18.64
N ALA A 668 3.11 -0.11 18.92
CA ALA A 668 1.98 -0.60 18.14
C ALA A 668 2.25 -0.67 16.61
N ILE A 669 3.48 -1.07 16.23
CA ILE A 669 3.90 -1.18 14.83
C ILE A 669 3.02 -2.20 14.11
N ARG A 670 2.49 -1.79 12.95
CA ARG A 670 1.60 -2.60 12.10
C ARG A 670 2.29 -3.14 10.84
N ARG A 671 3.51 -2.69 10.54
CA ARG A 671 4.35 -3.23 9.48
C ARG A 671 5.82 -3.28 9.88
N ILE A 672 6.47 -4.43 9.70
CA ILE A 672 7.91 -4.60 9.77
C ILE A 672 8.42 -4.90 8.37
N ILE A 673 9.42 -4.15 7.90
CA ILE A 673 10.16 -4.44 6.67
C ILE A 673 11.59 -4.80 7.06
N ASP A 674 11.99 -6.04 6.78
CA ASP A 674 13.34 -6.55 6.93
C ASP A 674 14.19 -6.22 5.70
N ILE A 675 15.39 -5.69 5.93
CA ILE A 675 16.33 -5.18 4.93
C ILE A 675 17.68 -5.87 5.11
N GLY A 676 18.19 -6.50 4.05
CA GLY A 676 19.37 -7.35 4.08
C GLY A 676 19.30 -8.48 3.06
N ALA A 677 20.25 -9.41 3.09
CA ALA A 677 20.40 -10.45 2.06
C ALA A 677 19.39 -11.62 2.15
N ARG A 678 18.66 -11.77 3.26
CA ARG A 678 17.56 -12.72 3.46
C ARG A 678 16.59 -12.18 4.51
N GLY A 679 15.34 -12.65 4.52
CA GLY A 679 14.32 -12.34 5.53
C GLY A 679 14.54 -13.03 6.89
N ASP A 680 15.77 -13.03 7.41
CA ASP A 680 16.10 -13.71 8.67
C ASP A 680 15.40 -13.05 9.88
N LEU A 681 15.32 -11.72 9.95
CA LEU A 681 14.60 -11.00 11.01
C LEU A 681 13.08 -11.01 10.78
N ALA A 682 12.62 -10.99 9.53
CA ALA A 682 11.23 -11.26 9.18
C ALA A 682 10.82 -12.65 9.69
N GLY A 683 11.68 -13.66 9.54
CA GLY A 683 11.51 -15.00 10.10
C GLY A 683 11.43 -15.02 11.64
N MET A 684 12.24 -14.22 12.34
CA MET A 684 12.13 -14.06 13.79
C MET A 684 10.82 -13.39 14.21
N ALA A 685 10.46 -12.25 13.59
CA ALA A 685 9.24 -11.53 13.90
C ALA A 685 7.97 -12.36 13.61
N ARG A 686 7.94 -13.09 12.48
CA ARG A 686 6.87 -14.06 12.14
C ARG A 686 6.74 -15.22 13.15
N GLN A 687 7.78 -15.51 13.94
CA GLN A 687 7.72 -16.46 15.06
C GLN A 687 7.32 -15.80 16.38
N THR A 688 7.83 -14.60 16.68
CA THR A 688 7.47 -13.82 17.87
C THR A 688 5.97 -13.48 17.88
N LEU A 689 5.40 -13.10 16.74
CA LEU A 689 3.95 -12.89 16.57
C LEU A 689 3.10 -14.12 16.89
N ARG A 690 3.62 -15.35 16.78
CA ARG A 690 2.90 -16.58 17.18
C ARG A 690 2.91 -16.80 18.70
N GLN A 691 3.52 -15.91 19.48
CA GLN A 691 3.59 -15.96 20.94
C GLN A 691 2.93 -14.75 21.63
N LEU A 692 2.56 -13.71 20.86
CA LEU A 692 1.95 -12.49 21.36
C LEU A 692 0.46 -12.44 20.99
N ASP A 693 -0.37 -12.01 21.93
CA ASP A 693 -1.77 -11.67 21.68
C ASP A 693 -1.84 -10.15 21.44
N LEU A 694 -2.00 -9.75 20.16
CA LEU A 694 -2.02 -8.34 19.74
C LEU A 694 -3.43 -7.94 19.26
N PRO A 695 -3.92 -6.73 19.60
CA PRO A 695 -5.25 -6.27 19.20
C PRO A 695 -5.36 -5.88 17.71
N HIS A 696 -4.29 -6.06 16.93
CA HIS A 696 -4.23 -5.79 15.50
C HIS A 696 -3.30 -6.77 14.79
N SER A 697 -3.54 -7.00 13.50
CA SER A 697 -2.58 -7.67 12.63
C SER A 697 -1.29 -6.84 12.49
N VAL A 698 -0.19 -7.53 12.21
CA VAL A 698 1.10 -6.92 11.87
C VAL A 698 1.60 -7.57 10.60
N ASP A 699 1.87 -6.75 9.59
CA ASP A 699 2.46 -7.15 8.32
C ASP A 699 3.97 -7.33 8.49
N VAL A 700 4.53 -8.45 8.06
CA VAL A 700 5.98 -8.72 8.20
C VAL A 700 6.53 -9.14 6.85
N LEU A 701 7.34 -8.27 6.27
CA LEU A 701 7.86 -8.31 4.91
C LEU A 701 9.39 -8.42 4.94
N HIS A 702 9.99 -9.08 3.94
CA HIS A 702 11.40 -8.85 3.59
C HIS A 702 11.50 -8.17 2.22
N VAL A 703 12.43 -7.24 2.07
CA VAL A 703 12.51 -6.31 0.93
C VAL A 703 12.63 -7.01 -0.44
N GLU A 704 13.28 -8.17 -0.52
CA GLU A 704 13.36 -8.96 -1.77
C GLU A 704 12.35 -10.13 -1.84
N GLU A 705 12.01 -10.78 -0.72
CA GLU A 705 11.04 -11.90 -0.72
C GLU A 705 9.58 -11.44 -0.92
N ASP A 706 9.23 -10.25 -0.44
CA ASP A 706 7.86 -9.70 -0.49
C ASP A 706 7.74 -8.52 -1.48
N GLN A 707 8.61 -8.40 -2.51
CA GLN A 707 8.73 -7.21 -3.39
C GLN A 707 7.39 -6.60 -3.82
N ALA A 708 6.49 -7.37 -4.44
CA ALA A 708 5.17 -6.90 -4.88
C ALA A 708 4.37 -6.17 -3.77
N ARG A 709 4.49 -6.62 -2.52
CA ARG A 709 3.79 -6.08 -1.35
C ARG A 709 4.52 -4.89 -0.71
N VAL A 710 5.85 -4.85 -0.83
CA VAL A 710 6.72 -3.74 -0.36
C VAL A 710 6.62 -2.55 -1.32
N PHE A 711 6.75 -2.80 -2.62
CA PHE A 711 6.64 -1.83 -3.71
C PHE A 711 5.20 -1.51 -4.11
N GLN A 712 4.22 -2.24 -3.56
CA GLN A 712 2.77 -2.01 -3.71
C GLN A 712 2.30 -2.17 -5.17
N GLN A 713 2.93 -3.11 -5.87
CA GLN A 713 2.63 -3.50 -7.24
C GLN A 713 1.85 -4.82 -7.21
N THR A 714 0.61 -4.82 -7.72
CA THR A 714 -0.21 -6.03 -7.85
C THR A 714 -0.81 -6.10 -9.26
N GLU A 715 -0.81 -7.29 -9.87
CA GLU A 715 -0.88 -7.44 -11.33
C GLU A 715 -2.29 -7.23 -11.94
N ASP A 716 -3.36 -7.34 -11.15
CA ASP A 716 -4.75 -7.53 -11.63
C ASP A 716 -5.49 -6.25 -12.08
N ALA A 717 -4.79 -5.19 -12.49
CA ALA A 717 -5.40 -3.86 -12.74
C ALA A 717 -5.41 -3.38 -14.20
N GLN A 718 -4.56 -3.93 -15.08
CA GLN A 718 -4.19 -3.25 -16.32
C GLN A 718 -5.37 -3.09 -17.31
N ASP A 719 -6.14 -4.15 -17.56
CA ASP A 719 -7.27 -4.13 -18.52
C ASP A 719 -8.33 -3.07 -18.15
N LEU A 720 -8.65 -2.93 -16.86
CA LEU A 720 -9.64 -1.96 -16.35
C LEU A 720 -9.13 -0.52 -16.41
N TYR A 721 -7.82 -0.30 -16.26
CA TYR A 721 -7.21 1.02 -16.40
C TYR A 721 -7.05 1.43 -17.87
N GLU A 722 -6.73 0.49 -18.77
CA GLU A 722 -6.69 0.76 -20.22
C GLU A 722 -8.09 1.06 -20.79
N GLU A 723 -9.13 0.33 -20.34
CA GLU A 723 -10.53 0.68 -20.68
C GLU A 723 -10.92 2.06 -20.13
N HIS A 724 -10.52 2.39 -18.90
CA HIS A 724 -10.74 3.72 -18.32
C HIS A 724 -10.04 4.84 -19.11
N LEU A 725 -8.77 4.67 -19.50
CA LEU A 725 -8.07 5.62 -20.38
C LEU A 725 -8.73 5.73 -21.77
N ALA A 726 -9.29 4.64 -22.29
CA ALA A 726 -10.05 4.64 -23.54
C ALA A 726 -11.43 5.32 -23.40
N ALA A 727 -12.03 5.32 -22.21
CA ALA A 727 -13.24 6.10 -21.91
C ALA A 727 -12.92 7.59 -21.78
N LEU A 728 -11.86 7.96 -21.04
CA LEU A 728 -11.41 9.35 -20.89
C LEU A 728 -11.17 10.03 -22.24
N LYS A 729 -10.39 9.39 -23.12
CA LYS A 729 -10.09 9.94 -24.45
C LYS A 729 -11.34 10.14 -25.31
N ARG A 730 -12.39 9.32 -25.11
CA ARG A 730 -13.70 9.52 -25.75
C ARG A 730 -14.40 10.74 -25.17
N THR A 731 -14.47 10.89 -23.85
CA THR A 731 -15.09 12.05 -23.19
C THR A 731 -14.40 13.37 -23.53
N GLU A 732 -13.06 13.40 -23.55
CA GLU A 732 -12.28 14.58 -23.97
C GLU A 732 -12.55 14.92 -25.45
N GLN A 733 -12.57 13.93 -26.35
CA GLN A 733 -12.93 14.14 -27.76
C GLN A 733 -14.37 14.64 -27.92
N SER A 734 -15.34 14.10 -27.19
CA SER A 734 -16.73 14.59 -27.19
C SER A 734 -16.82 16.05 -26.74
N GLN A 735 -16.17 16.43 -25.64
CA GLN A 735 -16.17 17.81 -25.15
C GLN A 735 -15.47 18.78 -26.12
N MET A 736 -14.41 18.33 -26.80
CA MET A 736 -13.78 19.12 -27.88
C MET A 736 -14.71 19.28 -29.09
N LEU A 737 -15.40 18.21 -29.52
CA LEU A 737 -16.34 18.24 -30.65
C LEU A 737 -17.57 19.09 -30.36
N GLU A 738 -18.14 19.04 -29.16
CA GLU A 738 -19.21 19.95 -28.73
C GLU A 738 -18.72 21.40 -28.69
N GLY A 739 -17.50 21.63 -28.16
CA GLY A 739 -16.86 22.95 -28.17
C GLY A 739 -16.61 23.51 -29.58
N GLU A 740 -16.33 22.67 -30.57
CA GLU A 740 -16.20 23.08 -31.98
C GLU A 740 -17.56 23.27 -32.67
N ASN A 741 -18.56 22.43 -32.40
CA ASN A 741 -19.91 22.60 -32.92
C ASN A 741 -20.54 23.91 -32.42
N LEU A 742 -20.46 24.21 -31.12
CA LEU A 742 -20.93 25.48 -30.55
C LEU A 742 -20.20 26.70 -31.16
N ARG A 743 -18.91 26.58 -31.50
CA ARG A 743 -18.15 27.61 -32.23
C ARG A 743 -18.60 27.76 -33.69
N ASN A 744 -19.02 26.68 -34.33
CA ASN A 744 -19.48 26.69 -35.71
C ASN A 744 -20.92 27.22 -35.82
N GLU A 745 -21.81 26.89 -34.90
CA GLU A 745 -23.16 27.49 -34.80
C GLU A 745 -23.09 28.99 -34.53
N ALA A 746 -22.26 29.42 -33.55
CA ALA A 746 -22.04 30.84 -33.26
C ALA A 746 -21.54 31.63 -34.49
N ARG A 747 -20.75 31.02 -35.37
CA ARG A 747 -20.30 31.62 -36.64
C ARG A 747 -21.39 31.71 -37.71
N HIS A 748 -22.38 30.81 -37.71
CA HIS A 748 -23.50 30.87 -38.66
C HIS A 748 -24.60 31.85 -38.21
N SER A 749 -24.67 32.18 -36.92
CA SER A 749 -25.57 33.21 -36.38
C SER A 749 -25.14 34.66 -36.62
N SER A 750 -23.96 34.91 -37.22
CA SER A 750 -23.36 36.25 -37.32
C SER A 750 -23.00 36.67 -38.75
N SER A 751 -24.01 37.06 -39.54
CA SER A 751 -23.85 37.81 -40.80
C SER A 751 -24.73 39.06 -40.78
N PRO A 752 -24.16 40.28 -40.83
CA PRO A 752 -24.94 41.51 -40.85
C PRO A 752 -25.55 41.74 -42.24
N GLY A 753 -26.79 42.24 -42.29
CA GLY A 753 -27.42 42.71 -43.52
C GLY A 753 -26.95 44.12 -43.91
N SER A 754 -27.10 44.45 -45.18
CA SER A 754 -26.87 45.80 -45.73
C SER A 754 -27.90 46.10 -46.82
N ASP A 755 -28.73 47.13 -46.63
CA ASP A 755 -29.71 47.58 -47.60
C ASP A 755 -29.06 48.32 -48.78
N GLU A 756 -29.64 48.20 -49.98
CA GLU A 756 -29.56 49.25 -50.99
C GLU A 756 -30.86 49.27 -51.84
N LEU A 757 -31.29 50.45 -52.29
CA LEU A 757 -32.59 50.65 -52.95
C LEU A 757 -32.45 50.71 -54.48
N THR A 758 -33.42 50.18 -55.24
CA THR A 758 -34.41 50.99 -56.01
C THR A 758 -35.31 50.21 -57.00
N MET A 759 -36.59 50.58 -57.00
CA MET A 759 -37.50 50.82 -58.15
C MET A 759 -37.76 49.77 -59.27
N VAL A 760 -38.96 49.15 -59.19
CA VAL A 760 -40.09 49.26 -60.17
C VAL A 760 -40.07 48.55 -61.56
N ASP A 761 -41.11 47.70 -61.73
CA ASP A 761 -41.95 47.38 -62.91
C ASP A 761 -41.76 46.20 -63.91
N THR A 762 -42.93 45.60 -64.21
CA THR A 762 -43.41 44.92 -65.44
C THR A 762 -42.86 43.57 -65.94
N ASP A 763 -43.63 42.51 -65.63
CA ASP A 763 -44.45 41.68 -66.56
C ASP A 763 -43.81 40.79 -67.67
N SER A 764 -44.53 39.68 -67.98
CA SER A 764 -44.29 38.64 -69.00
C SER A 764 -43.03 37.74 -68.82
N GLY A 765 -42.98 36.50 -69.34
CA GLY A 765 -44.05 35.66 -69.88
C GLY A 765 -43.54 34.55 -70.84
N SER A 766 -44.07 33.32 -70.70
CA SER A 766 -43.95 32.18 -71.65
C SER A 766 -42.55 31.49 -71.79
N ARG A 767 -42.34 30.27 -72.36
CA ARG A 767 -43.09 28.98 -72.50
C ARG A 767 -42.22 27.99 -73.35
N VAL A 768 -42.49 26.67 -73.28
CA VAL A 768 -42.00 25.56 -74.18
C VAL A 768 -40.55 25.08 -73.94
N GLY A 769 -40.19 23.78 -73.98
CA GLY A 769 -40.99 22.54 -74.07
C GLY A 769 -40.17 21.22 -74.28
N SER A 770 -40.88 20.09 -74.31
CA SER A 770 -40.62 18.73 -74.90
C SER A 770 -39.39 18.46 -75.81
N SER A 771 -38.80 17.24 -75.95
CA SER A 771 -39.03 15.90 -75.34
C SER A 771 -38.08 14.78 -75.86
N ALA A 772 -37.87 13.72 -75.05
CA ALA A 772 -37.73 12.27 -75.38
C ALA A 772 -36.49 11.63 -76.10
N GLU A 773 -36.17 10.38 -75.68
CA GLU A 773 -35.67 9.19 -76.44
C GLU A 773 -34.23 9.19 -77.07
N VAL A 774 -33.45 8.08 -77.23
CA VAL A 774 -33.61 6.59 -77.13
C VAL A 774 -32.32 5.92 -76.49
N ASP A 775 -32.36 4.61 -76.20
CA ASP A 775 -31.35 3.69 -75.60
C ASP A 775 -29.99 3.47 -76.32
N ALA A 776 -29.01 2.81 -75.63
CA ALA A 776 -28.53 1.44 -75.98
C ALA A 776 -27.34 0.88 -75.14
N ALA A 777 -27.42 -0.43 -74.77
CA ALA A 777 -26.33 -1.44 -74.58
C ALA A 777 -25.21 -1.23 -73.50
N ALA A 778 -24.58 -2.26 -72.89
CA ALA A 778 -24.85 -3.71 -72.74
C ALA A 778 -23.97 -4.32 -71.60
N SER A 779 -24.26 -5.56 -71.15
CA SER A 779 -23.50 -6.34 -70.14
C SER A 779 -22.65 -7.46 -70.76
N PRO A 780 -21.81 -8.18 -69.98
CA PRO A 780 -22.21 -9.53 -69.48
C PRO A 780 -21.67 -9.86 -68.05
N SER A 781 -22.43 -10.57 -67.17
CA SER A 781 -22.38 -12.03 -66.85
C SER A 781 -21.07 -12.55 -66.21
N THR A 782 -20.99 -13.45 -65.22
CA THR A 782 -21.88 -14.41 -64.52
C THR A 782 -21.42 -14.59 -63.04
N GLY A 783 -22.13 -15.23 -62.10
CA GLY A 783 -23.49 -15.80 -62.05
C GLY A 783 -23.69 -16.74 -60.83
N GLU A 784 -24.96 -17.09 -60.55
CA GLU A 784 -25.44 -18.23 -59.72
C GLU A 784 -25.15 -18.25 -58.18
N SER A 785 -26.07 -18.68 -57.29
CA SER A 785 -27.49 -19.04 -57.45
C SER A 785 -28.33 -18.89 -56.14
N SER A 786 -29.66 -18.88 -56.30
CA SER A 786 -30.81 -19.13 -55.38
C SER A 786 -30.61 -19.25 -53.84
N ARG A 787 -31.43 -18.64 -52.96
CA ARG A 787 -32.91 -18.76 -52.74
C ARG A 787 -33.39 -20.20 -52.39
N SER A 788 -34.40 -20.46 -51.55
CA SER A 788 -35.13 -19.66 -50.53
C SER A 788 -36.17 -20.53 -49.79
N GLN A 789 -36.66 -20.03 -48.64
CA GLN A 789 -37.95 -20.36 -47.98
C GLN A 789 -38.16 -21.70 -47.22
N SER A 790 -38.84 -21.50 -46.08
CA SER A 790 -39.56 -22.39 -45.15
C SER A 790 -40.56 -23.39 -45.76
N THR A 791 -40.83 -24.53 -45.07
CA THR A 791 -42.10 -24.77 -44.29
C THR A 791 -42.22 -26.20 -43.68
N VAL A 792 -42.71 -26.27 -42.41
CA VAL A 792 -43.74 -27.19 -41.84
C VAL A 792 -43.53 -28.74 -41.73
N ASP A 793 -43.86 -29.25 -40.52
CA ASP A 793 -44.28 -30.59 -40.02
C ASP A 793 -43.75 -31.93 -40.57
N SER A 794 -43.35 -32.83 -39.64
CA SER A 794 -44.10 -34.05 -39.25
C SER A 794 -43.31 -34.94 -38.25
N ALA A 795 -43.85 -36.10 -37.83
CA ALA A 795 -43.43 -36.83 -36.60
C ALA A 795 -43.16 -38.35 -36.78
N SER A 796 -43.00 -39.09 -35.66
CA SER A 796 -42.73 -40.55 -35.45
C SER A 796 -41.22 -40.91 -35.27
N LEU A 797 -40.78 -41.48 -34.13
CA LEU A 797 -40.84 -42.91 -33.65
C LEU A 797 -39.88 -43.84 -34.42
N ALA A 798 -39.13 -44.79 -33.83
CA ALA A 798 -38.78 -45.15 -32.43
C ALA A 798 -37.43 -45.94 -32.46
N SER A 799 -36.90 -46.73 -31.50
CA SER A 799 -37.28 -47.23 -30.15
C SER A 799 -36.04 -47.83 -29.44
N GLY A 800 -35.94 -47.79 -28.11
CA GLY A 800 -34.94 -48.51 -27.30
C GLY A 800 -34.61 -47.76 -26.00
N GLU A 801 -35.25 -48.01 -24.86
CA GLU A 801 -35.13 -49.20 -23.97
C GLU A 801 -33.73 -49.39 -23.36
N ASN A 802 -33.55 -49.60 -22.05
CA ASN A 802 -34.49 -49.67 -20.90
C ASN A 802 -33.68 -49.23 -19.62
N HIS A 803 -34.18 -49.08 -18.39
CA HIS A 803 -35.37 -49.61 -17.72
C HIS A 803 -35.90 -48.66 -16.62
N ARG A 804 -36.69 -49.16 -15.65
CA ARG A 804 -37.17 -48.43 -14.45
C ARG A 804 -36.91 -49.21 -13.15
N SER A 805 -36.72 -48.51 -12.03
CA SER A 805 -37.22 -48.94 -10.70
C SER A 805 -37.39 -47.75 -9.74
N VAL A 806 -38.28 -47.92 -8.74
CA VAL A 806 -38.92 -46.91 -7.84
C VAL A 806 -39.46 -47.69 -6.61
N PRO A 807 -39.69 -47.14 -5.38
CA PRO A 807 -39.32 -45.87 -4.73
C PRO A 807 -38.55 -46.06 -3.37
N ALA A 808 -38.24 -44.97 -2.66
CA ALA A 808 -38.23 -44.94 -1.19
C ALA A 808 -38.50 -43.52 -0.62
N LYS A 809 -38.95 -43.40 0.63
CA LYS A 809 -39.21 -42.13 1.33
C LYS A 809 -37.94 -41.53 1.93
N ILE A 810 -37.75 -40.22 1.75
CA ILE A 810 -37.02 -39.31 2.63
C ILE A 810 -37.92 -38.07 2.74
N GLY A 811 -38.15 -37.41 3.88
CA GLY A 811 -37.48 -37.47 5.18
C GLY A 811 -37.07 -36.06 5.55
N SER A 812 -37.83 -35.40 6.44
CA SER A 812 -37.55 -34.01 6.82
C SER A 812 -36.22 -33.87 7.59
N SER A 813 -35.60 -32.70 7.47
CA SER A 813 -34.36 -32.22 8.11
C SER A 813 -33.03 -32.81 7.61
N ALA A 814 -32.30 -31.99 6.84
CA ALA A 814 -30.98 -31.48 7.22
C ALA A 814 -30.52 -30.36 6.27
N SER A 815 -30.49 -29.10 6.73
CA SER A 815 -29.70 -28.05 6.09
C SER A 815 -28.24 -28.20 6.55
N GLY A 816 -27.51 -29.09 5.90
CA GLY A 816 -26.12 -29.38 6.27
C GLY A 816 -25.15 -28.34 5.69
N ASP A 817 -24.37 -27.69 6.56
CA ASP A 817 -23.20 -26.91 6.15
C ASP A 817 -22.13 -27.86 5.57
N PHE A 818 -22.15 -28.04 4.25
CA PHE A 818 -21.08 -28.75 3.55
C PHE A 818 -19.82 -27.89 3.55
N THR A 819 -18.74 -28.40 4.16
CA THR A 819 -17.41 -27.80 4.19
C THR A 819 -16.48 -28.55 3.24
N LEU A 820 -15.66 -27.82 2.48
CA LEU A 820 -14.56 -28.42 1.70
C LEU A 820 -13.56 -29.11 2.63
N ASP A 821 -13.05 -30.27 2.23
CA ASP A 821 -12.09 -31.08 3.00
C ASP A 821 -10.79 -31.31 2.22
N ALA A 822 -9.71 -31.65 2.92
CA ALA A 822 -8.41 -31.98 2.33
C ALA A 822 -8.48 -33.16 1.33
N LYS A 823 -9.47 -34.09 1.47
CA LYS A 823 -9.72 -35.10 0.43
C LYS A 823 -10.10 -34.46 -0.90
N ASP A 824 -11.01 -33.50 -0.91
CA ASP A 824 -11.50 -32.89 -2.16
C ASP A 824 -10.36 -32.16 -2.89
N GLY A 825 -9.50 -31.44 -2.16
CA GLY A 825 -8.28 -30.83 -2.71
C GLY A 825 -7.26 -31.85 -3.25
N LEU A 826 -6.94 -32.88 -2.47
CA LEU A 826 -5.98 -33.91 -2.87
C LEU A 826 -6.43 -34.64 -4.14
N MET A 827 -7.69 -35.08 -4.17
CA MET A 827 -8.26 -35.79 -5.30
C MET A 827 -8.33 -34.90 -6.54
N ALA A 828 -8.62 -33.60 -6.39
CA ALA A 828 -8.60 -32.66 -7.51
C ALA A 828 -7.19 -32.48 -8.11
N LEU A 829 -6.16 -32.28 -7.28
CA LEU A 829 -4.78 -32.12 -7.72
C LEU A 829 -4.25 -33.39 -8.40
N LEU A 830 -4.47 -34.57 -7.81
CA LEU A 830 -4.07 -35.85 -8.41
C LEU A 830 -4.81 -36.11 -9.73
N SER A 831 -6.12 -35.83 -9.81
CA SER A 831 -6.92 -35.95 -11.05
C SER A 831 -6.44 -35.02 -12.15
N TRP A 832 -6.00 -33.81 -11.79
CA TRP A 832 -5.42 -32.86 -12.75
C TRP A 832 -4.09 -33.39 -13.30
N LYS A 833 -3.16 -33.77 -12.41
CA LYS A 833 -1.80 -34.22 -12.75
C LYS A 833 -1.73 -35.58 -13.45
N ALA A 834 -2.63 -36.49 -13.14
CA ALA A 834 -2.68 -37.86 -13.69
C ALA A 834 -3.57 -37.99 -14.93
N GLU A 835 -4.14 -36.89 -15.42
CA GLU A 835 -4.97 -36.86 -16.64
C GLU A 835 -6.12 -37.89 -16.59
N MET A 836 -6.84 -37.89 -15.46
CA MET A 836 -8.00 -38.75 -15.20
C MET A 836 -9.08 -38.05 -14.37
N ARG A 837 -10.28 -38.62 -14.27
CA ARG A 837 -11.37 -38.08 -13.44
C ARG A 837 -11.22 -38.47 -11.96
N PRO A 838 -11.81 -37.72 -11.00
CA PRO A 838 -11.79 -38.07 -9.57
C PRO A 838 -12.36 -39.44 -9.22
N ASP A 839 -13.27 -40.02 -10.01
CA ASP A 839 -13.80 -41.37 -9.83
C ASP A 839 -12.81 -42.49 -10.22
N GLN A 840 -11.72 -42.15 -10.93
CA GLN A 840 -10.73 -43.11 -11.43
C GLN A 840 -9.47 -43.20 -10.56
N VAL A 841 -9.29 -42.26 -9.63
CA VAL A 841 -8.27 -42.28 -8.57
C VAL A 841 -8.82 -43.10 -7.39
N LYS A 842 -8.10 -44.13 -6.94
CA LYS A 842 -8.56 -45.06 -5.90
C LYS A 842 -7.91 -44.74 -4.56
N ASP A 843 -8.71 -44.53 -3.51
CA ASP A 843 -8.25 -44.39 -2.12
C ASP A 843 -7.24 -45.48 -1.67
N SER A 844 -7.26 -46.66 -2.30
CA SER A 844 -6.43 -47.82 -1.97
C SER A 844 -5.04 -47.86 -2.61
N GLU A 845 -4.75 -47.04 -3.62
CA GLU A 845 -3.48 -47.04 -4.37
C GLU A 845 -2.51 -45.96 -3.86
N THR A 846 -1.23 -46.04 -4.23
CA THR A 846 -0.19 -45.06 -3.86
C THR A 846 0.05 -44.02 -4.97
N ILE A 847 0.81 -42.96 -4.68
CA ILE A 847 1.17 -41.95 -5.69
C ILE A 847 2.22 -42.54 -6.67
N ASP A 848 3.15 -43.38 -6.20
CA ASP A 848 4.07 -44.11 -7.08
C ASP A 848 3.34 -45.05 -8.05
N GLU A 849 2.28 -45.73 -7.58
CA GLU A 849 1.41 -46.57 -8.43
C GLU A 849 0.63 -45.73 -9.44
N LEU A 850 0.02 -44.62 -9.00
CA LEU A 850 -0.78 -43.73 -9.84
C LEU A 850 0.01 -43.12 -11.02
N PHE A 851 1.30 -42.83 -10.81
CA PHE A 851 2.21 -42.28 -11.80
C PHE A 851 3.18 -43.31 -12.41
N GLY A 852 2.97 -44.60 -12.19
CA GLY A 852 3.71 -45.69 -12.83
C GLY A 852 5.23 -45.65 -12.61
N GLY A 853 5.68 -45.18 -11.44
CA GLY A 853 7.11 -45.03 -11.11
C GLY A 853 7.83 -43.90 -11.86
N ASN A 854 7.13 -42.99 -12.55
CA ASN A 854 7.75 -41.82 -13.19
C ASN A 854 8.22 -40.81 -12.12
N SER A 855 9.47 -40.97 -11.68
CA SER A 855 10.13 -40.13 -10.67
C SER A 855 10.01 -38.63 -10.95
N SER A 856 10.07 -38.19 -12.22
CA SER A 856 9.92 -36.78 -12.57
C SER A 856 8.49 -36.27 -12.35
N LYS A 857 7.46 -36.93 -12.93
CA LYS A 857 6.05 -36.57 -12.70
C LYS A 857 5.70 -36.63 -11.20
N ARG A 858 6.19 -37.65 -10.47
CA ARG A 858 5.97 -37.82 -9.04
C ARG A 858 6.59 -36.72 -8.19
N ASN A 859 7.86 -36.39 -8.41
CA ASN A 859 8.53 -35.36 -7.61
C ASN A 859 7.91 -33.97 -7.86
N GLN A 860 7.44 -33.70 -9.09
CA GLN A 860 6.62 -32.53 -9.40
C GLN A 860 5.30 -32.53 -8.62
N VAL A 861 4.56 -33.65 -8.63
CA VAL A 861 3.32 -33.81 -7.85
C VAL A 861 3.55 -33.56 -6.35
N LEU A 862 4.66 -34.03 -5.78
CA LEU A 862 5.01 -33.76 -4.37
C LEU A 862 5.25 -32.26 -4.10
N ALA A 863 5.92 -31.55 -5.01
CA ALA A 863 6.12 -30.10 -4.91
C ALA A 863 4.81 -29.29 -5.05
N ASP A 864 3.91 -29.72 -5.95
CA ASP A 864 2.59 -29.11 -6.11
C ASP A 864 1.68 -29.40 -4.91
N LEU A 865 1.77 -30.59 -4.30
CA LEU A 865 1.09 -30.91 -3.05
C LEU A 865 1.60 -30.07 -1.87
N ALA A 866 2.92 -29.88 -1.77
CA ALA A 866 3.52 -29.03 -0.75
C ALA A 866 3.07 -27.56 -0.89
N THR A 867 2.96 -27.08 -2.14
CA THR A 867 2.41 -25.77 -2.50
C THR A 867 0.93 -25.66 -2.12
N GLU A 868 0.10 -26.62 -2.55
CA GLU A 868 -1.36 -26.59 -2.35
C GLU A 868 -1.77 -26.65 -0.87
N PHE A 869 -1.13 -27.54 -0.10
CA PHE A 869 -1.42 -27.72 1.32
C PHE A 869 -0.54 -26.87 2.24
N ASN A 870 0.31 -25.99 1.68
CA ASN A 870 1.25 -25.13 2.39
C ASN A 870 2.05 -25.85 3.49
N THR A 871 2.65 -26.99 3.14
CA THR A 871 3.35 -27.86 4.10
C THR A 871 4.54 -28.58 3.49
N SER A 872 5.67 -28.56 4.19
CA SER A 872 6.88 -29.31 3.85
C SER A 872 6.91 -30.72 4.45
N GLU A 873 5.94 -31.08 5.30
CA GLU A 873 5.94 -32.36 6.04
C GLU A 873 5.36 -33.56 5.23
N LEU A 874 5.61 -33.58 3.92
CA LEU A 874 5.14 -34.61 2.97
C LEU A 874 6.22 -35.64 2.59
N GLU A 875 7.30 -35.73 3.37
CA GLU A 875 8.35 -36.73 3.13
C GLU A 875 7.79 -38.16 3.28
N GLY A 876 8.03 -39.01 2.26
CA GLY A 876 7.54 -40.38 2.25
C GLY A 876 6.02 -40.53 2.12
N VAL A 877 5.29 -39.56 1.57
CA VAL A 877 3.84 -39.75 1.27
C VAL A 877 3.59 -40.49 -0.04
N GLN A 878 4.56 -40.52 -0.94
CA GLN A 878 4.40 -41.13 -2.27
C GLN A 878 4.15 -42.66 -2.23
N GLU A 879 4.76 -43.33 -1.24
CA GLU A 879 4.67 -44.77 -0.97
C GLU A 879 3.43 -45.15 -0.12
N LYS A 880 2.70 -44.17 0.41
CA LYS A 880 1.50 -44.39 1.23
C LYS A 880 0.26 -44.46 0.34
N LYS A 881 -0.79 -45.13 0.81
CA LYS A 881 -2.06 -45.13 0.09
C LYS A 881 -2.70 -43.76 0.17
N ILE A 882 -3.44 -43.38 -0.86
CA ILE A 882 -4.13 -42.08 -0.93
C ILE A 882 -5.03 -41.87 0.31
N LEU A 883 -5.67 -42.92 0.83
CA LEU A 883 -6.42 -42.87 2.11
C LEU A 883 -5.55 -42.45 3.32
N ASP A 884 -4.34 -42.99 3.45
CA ASP A 884 -3.41 -42.65 4.53
C ASP A 884 -2.91 -41.21 4.39
N VAL A 885 -2.74 -40.72 3.15
CA VAL A 885 -2.38 -39.33 2.84
C VAL A 885 -3.53 -38.37 3.18
N ILE A 886 -4.79 -38.74 2.90
CA ILE A 886 -5.98 -38.00 3.31
C ILE A 886 -6.04 -37.87 4.84
N GLU A 887 -5.82 -38.97 5.56
CA GLU A 887 -5.77 -38.93 7.04
C GLU A 887 -4.61 -38.09 7.57
N LEU A 888 -3.43 -38.16 6.94
CA LEU A 888 -2.27 -37.36 7.32
C LEU A 888 -2.53 -35.85 7.13
N LEU A 889 -3.11 -35.46 5.99
CA LEU A 889 -3.46 -34.08 5.69
C LEU A 889 -4.54 -33.56 6.67
N ARG A 890 -5.63 -34.30 6.88
CA ARG A 890 -6.69 -33.94 7.86
C ARG A 890 -6.17 -33.77 9.28
N LYS A 891 -5.10 -34.47 9.67
CA LYS A 891 -4.47 -34.38 11.01
C LYS A 891 -3.46 -33.23 11.13
N LYS A 892 -2.93 -32.71 10.01
CA LYS A 892 -1.83 -31.72 9.99
C LYS A 892 -2.19 -30.36 9.38
N VAL A 893 -3.17 -30.29 8.50
CA VAL A 893 -3.48 -29.14 7.66
C VAL A 893 -4.97 -28.78 7.79
N SER A 894 -5.24 -27.54 8.19
CA SER A 894 -6.60 -26.98 8.14
C SER A 894 -6.89 -26.50 6.72
N TYR A 895 -7.63 -27.29 5.95
CA TYR A 895 -7.94 -27.01 4.54
C TYR A 895 -9.39 -26.56 4.40
N SER A 896 -9.60 -25.25 4.29
CA SER A 896 -10.93 -24.60 4.24
C SER A 896 -11.28 -23.98 2.88
N GLY A 897 -10.47 -24.23 1.86
CA GLY A 897 -10.58 -23.68 0.51
C GLY A 897 -9.33 -24.04 -0.32
N PRO A 898 -9.34 -23.85 -1.65
CA PRO A 898 -8.17 -24.14 -2.48
C PRO A 898 -6.95 -23.31 -2.07
N GLY A 899 -5.79 -23.94 -2.12
CA GLY A 899 -4.46 -23.33 -2.01
C GLY A 899 -3.99 -22.67 -3.32
N PRO A 900 -2.71 -22.29 -3.40
CA PRO A 900 -2.17 -21.58 -4.56
C PRO A 900 -2.24 -22.38 -5.87
N TYR A 901 -2.04 -23.70 -5.81
CA TYR A 901 -1.97 -24.54 -7.02
C TYR A 901 -3.35 -24.69 -7.67
N LEU A 902 -4.36 -25.08 -6.91
CA LEU A 902 -5.72 -25.25 -7.44
C LEU A 902 -6.40 -23.91 -7.76
N ARG A 903 -5.99 -22.80 -7.12
CA ARG A 903 -6.35 -21.45 -7.60
C ARG A 903 -5.80 -21.18 -8.99
N ALA A 904 -4.51 -21.39 -9.24
CA ALA A 904 -3.91 -21.15 -10.56
C ALA A 904 -4.53 -22.04 -11.66
N VAL A 905 -4.92 -23.28 -11.33
CA VAL A 905 -5.70 -24.15 -12.22
C VAL A 905 -7.08 -23.56 -12.52
N PHE A 906 -7.76 -22.98 -11.52
CA PHE A 906 -9.06 -22.32 -11.73
C PHE A 906 -8.94 -21.03 -12.56
N GLU A 907 -7.98 -20.14 -12.28
CA GLU A 907 -7.76 -18.93 -13.08
C GLU A 907 -7.42 -19.28 -14.55
N SER A 908 -6.68 -20.37 -14.77
CA SER A 908 -6.38 -20.90 -16.12
C SER A 908 -7.66 -21.32 -16.84
N PHE A 909 -8.54 -22.08 -16.18
CA PHE A 909 -9.84 -22.47 -16.71
C PHE A 909 -10.74 -21.26 -17.03
N LEU A 910 -10.75 -20.23 -16.17
CA LEU A 910 -11.50 -19.00 -16.43
C LEU A 910 -10.94 -18.30 -17.68
N LYS A 911 -9.61 -18.11 -17.74
CA LYS A 911 -8.92 -17.47 -18.88
C LYS A 911 -9.10 -18.23 -20.19
N GLU A 912 -9.22 -19.55 -20.16
CA GLU A 912 -9.44 -20.36 -21.35
C GLU A 912 -10.91 -20.29 -21.80
N TYR A 913 -11.86 -20.60 -20.92
CA TYR A 913 -13.24 -20.90 -21.29
C TYR A 913 -14.28 -19.79 -21.05
N MET A 914 -14.04 -18.82 -20.17
CA MET A 914 -15.02 -17.76 -19.88
C MET A 914 -14.98 -16.59 -20.88
N PRO A 915 -16.10 -15.85 -21.06
CA PRO A 915 -16.09 -14.59 -21.78
C PRO A 915 -15.14 -13.57 -21.12
N PRO A 916 -14.55 -12.62 -21.89
CA PRO A 916 -13.75 -11.54 -21.32
C PRO A 916 -14.51 -10.74 -20.25
N GLY A 917 -13.81 -10.23 -19.25
CA GLY A 917 -14.41 -9.46 -18.15
C GLY A 917 -15.10 -10.30 -17.06
N ARG A 918 -14.87 -11.62 -17.01
CA ARG A 918 -15.26 -12.47 -15.88
C ARG A 918 -14.06 -12.82 -15.01
N SER A 919 -13.94 -12.14 -13.89
CA SER A 919 -12.99 -12.53 -12.83
C SER A 919 -13.49 -13.76 -12.07
N ARG A 920 -12.61 -14.36 -11.26
CA ARG A 920 -12.99 -15.36 -10.27
C ARG A 920 -14.05 -14.85 -9.29
N THR A 921 -14.01 -13.57 -8.91
CA THR A 921 -15.01 -12.96 -8.02
C THR A 921 -16.40 -13.01 -8.67
N ASP A 922 -16.52 -12.66 -9.95
CA ASP A 922 -17.78 -12.71 -10.70
C ASP A 922 -18.40 -14.12 -10.78
N VAL A 923 -17.55 -15.16 -10.80
CA VAL A 923 -18.00 -16.55 -10.77
C VAL A 923 -18.37 -17.00 -9.36
N LEU A 924 -17.58 -16.65 -8.34
CA LEU A 924 -17.92 -16.95 -6.94
C LEU A 924 -19.25 -16.30 -6.54
N ASP A 925 -19.47 -15.03 -6.89
CA ASP A 925 -20.69 -14.31 -6.54
C ASP A 925 -21.89 -14.75 -7.38
N TYR A 926 -21.69 -15.16 -8.64
CA TYR A 926 -22.71 -15.88 -9.39
C TYR A 926 -23.14 -17.17 -8.68
N LEU A 927 -22.20 -18.03 -8.27
CA LEU A 927 -22.52 -19.28 -7.58
C LEU A 927 -23.20 -19.05 -6.22
N ARG A 928 -22.78 -18.03 -5.46
CA ARG A 928 -23.43 -17.60 -4.21
C ARG A 928 -24.86 -17.10 -4.45
N SER A 929 -25.10 -16.33 -5.52
CA SER A 929 -26.44 -15.86 -5.88
C SER A 929 -27.43 -17.01 -6.18
N ARG A 930 -26.92 -18.20 -6.55
CA ARG A 930 -27.72 -19.43 -6.73
C ARG A 930 -27.98 -20.19 -5.41
N SER A 931 -27.81 -19.52 -4.27
CA SER A 931 -28.02 -20.07 -2.91
C SER A 931 -27.18 -21.32 -2.61
N ALA A 932 -26.02 -21.47 -3.25
CA ALA A 932 -25.09 -22.56 -2.95
C ALA A 932 -24.38 -22.32 -1.60
N PRO A 933 -24.26 -23.34 -0.72
CA PRO A 933 -23.43 -23.25 0.48
C PRO A 933 -21.98 -22.94 0.12
N GLU A 934 -21.28 -22.13 0.93
CA GLU A 934 -19.93 -21.63 0.59
C GLU A 934 -18.92 -22.77 0.33
N GLY A 935 -18.98 -23.91 1.04
CA GLY A 935 -18.13 -25.06 0.74
C GLY A 935 -18.42 -25.72 -0.61
N LEU A 936 -19.66 -25.64 -1.12
CA LEU A 936 -20.02 -26.09 -2.48
C LEU A 936 -19.53 -25.09 -3.54
N VAL A 937 -19.59 -23.79 -3.25
CA VAL A 937 -18.97 -22.74 -4.07
C VAL A 937 -17.45 -22.96 -4.18
N LEU A 938 -16.77 -23.26 -3.07
CA LEU A 938 -15.35 -23.58 -3.05
C LEU A 938 -15.03 -24.91 -3.77
N LEU A 939 -15.87 -25.95 -3.62
CA LEU A 939 -15.75 -27.21 -4.37
C LEU A 939 -15.87 -26.98 -5.88
N ALA A 940 -16.78 -26.10 -6.32
CA ALA A 940 -16.94 -25.76 -7.73
C ALA A 940 -15.64 -25.19 -8.33
N THR A 941 -14.88 -24.36 -7.59
CA THR A 941 -13.60 -23.83 -8.10
C THR A 941 -12.57 -24.91 -8.43
N ILE A 942 -12.54 -26.02 -7.68
CA ILE A 942 -11.57 -27.11 -7.94
C ILE A 942 -12.14 -28.21 -8.86
N ARG A 943 -13.47 -28.27 -9.05
CA ARG A 943 -14.15 -29.26 -9.89
C ARG A 943 -14.50 -28.78 -11.28
N PHE A 944 -14.88 -27.51 -11.47
CA PHE A 944 -15.19 -26.95 -12.80
C PHE A 944 -14.04 -27.13 -13.82
N PRO A 945 -12.75 -26.88 -13.48
CA PRO A 945 -11.66 -27.15 -14.41
C PRO A 945 -11.58 -28.62 -14.82
N LEU A 946 -11.78 -29.55 -13.88
CA LEU A 946 -11.74 -31.00 -14.14
C LEU A 946 -12.91 -31.47 -15.01
N MET A 947 -14.10 -30.88 -14.82
CA MET A 947 -15.32 -31.20 -15.57
C MET A 947 -15.25 -30.72 -17.02
N ALA A 948 -14.61 -29.56 -17.26
CA ALA A 948 -14.50 -28.92 -18.57
C ALA A 948 -13.46 -29.55 -19.52
N ARG A 949 -12.53 -30.40 -19.04
CA ARG A 949 -11.48 -30.98 -19.87
C ARG A 949 -12.04 -31.85 -21.01
N SER A 950 -11.67 -31.50 -22.25
CA SER A 950 -11.86 -32.35 -23.42
C SER A 950 -10.82 -33.48 -23.50
N GLY A 951 -11.08 -34.51 -24.30
CA GLY A 951 -10.16 -35.66 -24.49
C GLY A 951 -10.55 -36.93 -23.71
N GLN A 952 -9.64 -37.92 -23.73
CA GLN A 952 -9.77 -39.21 -23.04
C GLN A 952 -8.89 -39.26 -21.78
N SER A 953 -9.33 -40.02 -20.79
CA SER A 953 -8.59 -40.29 -19.55
C SER A 953 -7.52 -41.36 -19.75
N THR A 954 -6.44 -41.27 -18.97
CA THR A 954 -5.41 -42.32 -18.83
C THR A 954 -5.93 -43.65 -18.28
N ARG A 955 -7.20 -43.71 -17.83
CA ARG A 955 -7.91 -44.91 -17.36
C ARG A 955 -9.24 -45.15 -18.11
N ASP A 956 -9.24 -44.81 -19.40
CA ASP A 956 -10.36 -44.91 -20.35
C ASP A 956 -11.58 -44.01 -20.06
N GLY A 957 -12.32 -43.69 -21.13
CA GLY A 957 -13.48 -42.80 -21.11
C GLY A 957 -13.11 -41.31 -21.03
N ALA A 958 -14.11 -40.42 -21.16
CA ALA A 958 -13.90 -38.98 -21.24
C ALA A 958 -13.13 -38.39 -20.03
N LEU A 959 -12.27 -37.41 -20.29
CA LEU A 959 -11.39 -36.78 -19.29
C LEU A 959 -12.13 -35.78 -18.37
N GLY A 960 -13.22 -35.17 -18.87
CA GLY A 960 -14.16 -34.34 -18.14
C GLY A 960 -15.59 -34.82 -18.35
N SER A 961 -16.49 -34.52 -17.40
CA SER A 961 -17.90 -34.91 -17.46
C SER A 961 -18.81 -33.91 -18.19
N MET A 962 -18.33 -32.69 -18.42
CA MET A 962 -19.03 -31.63 -19.16
C MET A 962 -18.01 -30.89 -20.06
N PRO A 963 -17.35 -31.59 -20.99
CA PRO A 963 -16.20 -31.07 -21.73
C PRO A 963 -16.55 -29.82 -22.55
N LEU A 964 -15.61 -28.88 -22.61
CA LEU A 964 -15.68 -27.68 -23.43
C LEU A 964 -14.63 -27.77 -24.54
N GLU A 965 -15.06 -27.53 -25.78
CA GLU A 965 -14.15 -27.48 -26.94
C GLU A 965 -13.70 -26.06 -27.28
N ARG A 966 -14.44 -25.04 -26.79
CA ARG A 966 -14.26 -23.62 -27.12
C ARG A 966 -14.72 -22.75 -25.96
N ARG A 967 -14.20 -21.53 -25.89
CA ARG A 967 -14.68 -20.46 -25.00
C ARG A 967 -16.17 -20.15 -25.25
N PHE A 968 -16.92 -19.84 -24.19
CA PHE A 968 -18.32 -19.42 -24.29
C PHE A 968 -18.46 -18.12 -25.10
N SER A 969 -19.50 -18.03 -25.93
CA SER A 969 -19.75 -16.86 -26.79
C SER A 969 -20.53 -15.75 -26.11
N SER A 970 -21.23 -16.04 -25.01
CA SER A 970 -21.97 -15.05 -24.22
C SER A 970 -21.95 -15.35 -22.72
N LYS A 971 -22.34 -14.35 -21.92
CA LYS A 971 -22.50 -14.46 -20.46
C LYS A 971 -23.50 -15.56 -20.10
N GLU A 972 -24.62 -15.60 -20.80
CA GLU A 972 -25.77 -16.47 -20.53
C GLU A 972 -25.40 -17.93 -20.78
N GLN A 973 -24.61 -18.21 -21.82
CA GLN A 973 -24.11 -19.56 -22.12
C GLN A 973 -23.18 -20.07 -21.00
N ALA A 974 -22.29 -19.20 -20.51
CA ALA A 974 -21.39 -19.53 -19.40
C ALA A 974 -22.18 -19.77 -18.10
N GLU A 975 -23.16 -18.90 -17.79
CA GLU A 975 -24.03 -19.05 -16.62
C GLU A 975 -24.87 -20.33 -16.67
N GLN A 976 -25.42 -20.71 -17.83
CA GLN A 976 -26.14 -21.97 -18.01
C GLN A 976 -25.25 -23.20 -17.76
N TRP A 977 -24.02 -23.23 -18.31
CA TRP A 977 -23.09 -24.34 -18.07
C TRP A 977 -22.67 -24.40 -16.60
N MET A 978 -22.36 -23.26 -15.97
CA MET A 978 -22.00 -23.20 -14.54
C MET A 978 -23.16 -23.64 -13.65
N GLN A 979 -24.41 -23.27 -13.99
CA GLN A 979 -25.60 -23.73 -13.27
C GLN A 979 -25.78 -25.24 -13.37
N GLN A 980 -25.62 -25.83 -14.56
CA GLN A 980 -25.69 -27.29 -14.77
C GLN A 980 -24.57 -28.02 -14.01
N ALA A 981 -23.32 -27.53 -14.09
CA ALA A 981 -22.18 -28.10 -13.39
C ALA A 981 -22.35 -28.02 -11.86
N LEU A 982 -22.85 -26.90 -11.35
CA LEU A 982 -23.17 -26.71 -9.93
C LEU A 982 -24.25 -27.69 -9.44
N HIS A 983 -25.31 -27.92 -10.23
CA HIS A 983 -26.35 -28.90 -9.89
C HIS A 983 -25.81 -30.33 -9.87
N SER A 984 -24.90 -30.67 -10.79
CA SER A 984 -24.20 -31.97 -10.80
C SER A 984 -23.39 -32.19 -9.52
N LEU A 985 -22.57 -31.20 -9.12
CA LEU A 985 -21.78 -31.24 -7.88
C LEU A 985 -22.64 -31.25 -6.61
N ALA A 986 -23.77 -30.55 -6.62
CA ALA A 986 -24.74 -30.59 -5.53
C ALA A 986 -25.31 -32.02 -5.38
N GLY A 987 -25.68 -32.66 -6.50
CA GLY A 987 -26.12 -34.05 -6.55
C GLY A 987 -25.07 -35.04 -6.02
N GLU A 988 -23.80 -34.90 -6.43
CA GLU A 988 -22.68 -35.72 -5.92
C GLU A 988 -22.52 -35.62 -4.39
N LYS A 989 -22.81 -34.46 -3.79
CA LYS A 989 -22.68 -34.22 -2.35
C LYS A 989 -24.01 -34.36 -1.58
N GLY A 990 -25.10 -34.75 -2.24
CA GLY A 990 -26.43 -34.91 -1.63
C GLY A 990 -27.13 -33.60 -1.25
N ILE A 991 -26.70 -32.47 -1.81
CA ILE A 991 -27.23 -31.13 -1.54
C ILE A 991 -28.37 -30.83 -2.52
N SER A 992 -29.53 -30.44 -2.00
CA SER A 992 -30.64 -29.94 -2.83
C SER A 992 -30.51 -28.43 -3.02
N LEU A 993 -30.27 -27.99 -4.26
CA LEU A 993 -30.36 -26.58 -4.66
C LEU A 993 -31.79 -26.26 -5.13
N ALA A 994 -32.20 -24.99 -4.99
CA ALA A 994 -33.48 -24.52 -5.50
C ALA A 994 -33.43 -24.39 -7.02
N VAL A 995 -34.34 -25.07 -7.72
CA VAL A 995 -34.48 -24.97 -9.18
C VAL A 995 -35.41 -23.81 -9.51
N GLU A 996 -34.87 -22.76 -10.13
CA GLU A 996 -35.68 -21.70 -10.74
C GLU A 996 -36.40 -22.25 -11.98
N SER A 997 -37.67 -22.62 -11.83
CA SER A 997 -38.57 -22.82 -12.97
C SER A 997 -38.97 -21.46 -13.55
N ALA A 998 -38.54 -21.16 -14.76
CA ALA A 998 -38.81 -19.87 -15.40
C ALA A 998 -40.27 -19.77 -15.89
N GLU A 999 -41.16 -19.10 -15.14
CA GLU A 999 -42.33 -18.42 -15.69
C GLU A 999 -42.97 -17.40 -14.71
N ASN A 1000 -43.34 -16.23 -15.25
CA ASN A 1000 -44.36 -15.25 -14.81
C ASN A 1000 -44.51 -14.81 -13.33
N SER A 1001 -44.04 -13.59 -13.08
CA SER A 1001 -44.75 -12.47 -12.40
C SER A 1001 -45.49 -12.69 -11.06
N GLY A 1002 -45.03 -12.01 -9.99
CA GLY A 1002 -45.86 -11.71 -8.83
C GLY A 1002 -45.08 -11.43 -7.54
N VAL A 1003 -44.70 -10.17 -7.29
CA VAL A 1003 -44.06 -9.80 -6.01
C VAL A 1003 -45.13 -9.64 -4.92
N ALA A 1004 -45.12 -10.57 -3.96
CA ALA A 1004 -45.75 -10.41 -2.65
C ALA A 1004 -44.67 -10.64 -1.59
N ILE A 1005 -44.28 -9.58 -0.86
CA ILE A 1005 -43.26 -9.66 0.17
C ILE A 1005 -43.91 -10.17 1.46
N ASP A 1006 -43.41 -11.29 1.99
CA ASP A 1006 -43.86 -11.82 3.29
C ASP A 1006 -43.36 -10.92 4.43
N SER A 1007 -44.30 -10.32 5.15
CA SER A 1007 -44.01 -9.44 6.29
C SER A 1007 -43.41 -10.18 7.49
N ALA A 1008 -43.59 -11.51 7.60
CA ALA A 1008 -42.96 -12.31 8.65
C ALA A 1008 -41.44 -12.39 8.45
N ALA A 1009 -40.96 -12.58 7.22
CA ALA A 1009 -39.55 -12.63 6.91
C ALA A 1009 -38.84 -11.27 7.16
N LEU A 1010 -39.54 -10.16 6.89
CA LEU A 1010 -39.03 -8.82 7.18
C LEU A 1010 -38.91 -8.59 8.70
N ALA A 1011 -39.92 -8.98 9.48
CA ALA A 1011 -39.90 -8.88 10.94
C ALA A 1011 -38.82 -9.76 11.59
N GLU A 1012 -38.54 -10.94 11.05
CA GLU A 1012 -37.46 -11.82 11.54
C GLU A 1012 -36.07 -11.26 11.21
N LEU A 1013 -35.91 -10.62 10.03
CA LEU A 1013 -34.72 -9.83 9.68
C LEU A 1013 -34.52 -8.63 10.63
N GLU A 1014 -35.57 -7.86 10.93
CA GLU A 1014 -35.50 -6.78 11.91
C GLU A 1014 -35.11 -7.30 13.30
N ALA A 1015 -35.72 -8.38 13.77
CA ALA A 1015 -35.39 -8.99 15.06
C ALA A 1015 -33.93 -9.47 15.13
N LYS A 1016 -33.42 -10.06 14.04
CA LYS A 1016 -32.06 -10.61 13.94
C LYS A 1016 -30.97 -9.53 13.87
N TYR A 1017 -31.23 -8.41 13.19
CA TYR A 1017 -30.26 -7.32 13.06
C TYR A 1017 -30.44 -6.23 14.13
N PHE A 1018 -31.66 -5.69 14.29
CA PHE A 1018 -31.95 -4.49 15.10
C PHE A 1018 -32.62 -4.79 16.46
N GLY A 1019 -33.15 -6.00 16.66
CA GLY A 1019 -33.73 -6.42 17.94
C GLY A 1019 -32.75 -6.35 19.13
N LEU A 1020 -33.26 -6.34 20.36
CA LEU A 1020 -32.48 -6.10 21.59
C LEU A 1020 -31.24 -6.99 21.80
N ASN A 1021 -31.23 -8.21 21.23
CA ASN A 1021 -30.09 -9.15 21.25
C ASN A 1021 -29.46 -9.38 19.87
N GLY A 1022 -29.90 -8.65 18.84
CA GLY A 1022 -29.49 -8.78 17.45
C GLY A 1022 -28.04 -8.40 17.19
N SER A 1023 -27.59 -8.56 15.94
CA SER A 1023 -26.21 -8.30 15.52
C SER A 1023 -25.78 -6.84 15.78
N PHE A 1024 -26.64 -5.87 15.48
CA PHE A 1024 -26.36 -4.45 15.71
C PHE A 1024 -26.33 -4.11 17.21
N ALA A 1025 -27.23 -4.69 18.00
CA ALA A 1025 -27.24 -4.54 19.45
C ALA A 1025 -26.00 -5.14 20.13
N ARG A 1026 -25.43 -6.24 19.61
CA ARG A 1026 -24.15 -6.79 20.07
C ARG A 1026 -22.96 -5.90 19.70
N LEU A 1027 -22.94 -5.34 18.49
CA LEU A 1027 -21.93 -4.37 18.06
C LEU A 1027 -21.96 -3.08 18.92
N LEU A 1028 -23.17 -2.61 19.24
CA LEU A 1028 -23.41 -1.51 20.17
C LEU A 1028 -22.95 -1.84 21.60
N ARG A 1029 -23.21 -3.05 22.12
CA ARG A 1029 -22.72 -3.45 23.45
C ARG A 1029 -21.19 -3.52 23.53
N ALA A 1030 -20.50 -3.97 22.47
CA ALA A 1030 -19.04 -3.91 22.39
C ALA A 1030 -18.53 -2.46 22.38
N SER A 1031 -19.22 -1.56 21.65
CA SER A 1031 -18.92 -0.12 21.64
C SER A 1031 -19.33 0.61 22.94
N SER A 1032 -20.26 0.03 23.72
CA SER A 1032 -20.85 0.61 24.92
C SER A 1032 -19.92 0.55 26.14
N GLN A 1033 -18.84 -0.23 26.10
CA GLN A 1033 -17.89 -0.28 27.23
C GLN A 1033 -17.03 1.00 27.35
N HIS A 1034 -17.07 1.95 26.40
CA HIS A 1034 -16.27 3.18 26.46
C HIS A 1034 -16.99 4.54 26.23
N ILE A 1035 -18.06 4.65 25.42
CA ILE A 1035 -18.47 6.00 24.92
C ILE A 1035 -19.93 6.44 25.17
N LEU A 1036 -20.95 5.63 24.87
CA LEU A 1036 -22.29 6.19 24.60
C LEU A 1036 -23.30 6.14 25.76
N GLY A 1037 -23.43 7.28 26.45
CA GLY A 1037 -24.55 7.61 27.32
C GLY A 1037 -25.29 8.87 26.87
N LYS A 1038 -26.41 8.69 26.15
CA LYS A 1038 -27.31 9.71 25.54
C LYS A 1038 -26.92 10.23 24.14
N ASP A 1039 -27.88 10.92 23.55
CA ASP A 1039 -28.04 11.36 22.15
C ASP A 1039 -26.79 12.03 21.52
N PRO A 1040 -26.27 11.53 20.37
CA PRO A 1040 -25.17 12.15 19.64
C PRO A 1040 -25.52 13.48 18.96
N PHE A 1041 -26.80 13.87 18.87
CA PHE A 1041 -27.27 15.13 18.27
C PHE A 1041 -27.73 16.18 19.29
N ALA A 1042 -27.40 16.00 20.57
CA ALA A 1042 -27.61 17.03 21.59
C ALA A 1042 -26.97 18.38 21.18
N PRO A 1043 -27.65 19.53 21.40
CA PRO A 1043 -27.31 20.78 20.72
C PRO A 1043 -25.93 21.34 21.09
N LEU A 1044 -24.99 21.24 20.15
CA LEU A 1044 -23.68 21.88 20.22
C LEU A 1044 -23.82 23.41 20.12
N ILE A 1045 -23.72 24.08 21.28
CA ILE A 1045 -23.81 25.54 21.35
C ILE A 1045 -22.53 26.18 20.83
N VAL A 1046 -22.48 26.44 19.52
CA VAL A 1046 -21.52 27.38 18.92
C VAL A 1046 -21.86 28.78 19.46
N ARG A 1047 -21.04 29.30 20.37
CA ARG A 1047 -21.15 30.69 20.85
C ARG A 1047 -20.22 31.58 20.01
N ASP A 1048 -20.81 32.51 19.27
CA ASP A 1048 -20.06 33.63 18.68
C ASP A 1048 -19.45 34.48 19.80
N HIS A 1049 -18.13 34.70 19.73
CA HIS A 1049 -17.49 35.82 20.41
C HIS A 1049 -17.42 36.99 19.43
N LEU A 1050 -18.44 37.85 19.47
CA LEU A 1050 -18.43 39.13 18.78
C LEU A 1050 -17.36 40.05 19.41
N THR A 1051 -16.14 40.03 18.87
CA THR A 1051 -15.15 41.08 19.11
C THR A 1051 -15.57 42.34 18.33
N ALA A 1052 -16.52 43.09 18.89
CA ALA A 1052 -16.86 44.41 18.39
C ALA A 1052 -15.67 45.35 18.61
N ASN A 1053 -15.05 45.81 17.52
CA ASN A 1053 -14.10 46.93 17.50
C ASN A 1053 -14.41 47.82 16.28
N HIS A 1054 -15.62 48.39 16.27
CA HIS A 1054 -15.90 49.60 15.52
C HIS A 1054 -15.59 50.80 16.43
N SER A 1055 -14.41 51.38 16.26
CA SER A 1055 -14.07 52.70 16.82
C SER A 1055 -12.92 53.32 16.02
N ASN A 1056 -13.28 54.20 15.08
CA ASN A 1056 -12.43 54.90 14.11
C ASN A 1056 -11.74 53.98 13.08
#